data_AF-A0A7X3XVF6-F1
#
_entry.id   AF-A0A7X3XVF6-F1
#
_cell.length_a   1.000
_cell.length_b   1.000
_cell.length_c   1.000
_cell.angle_alpha   90.00
_cell.angle_beta   90.00
_cell.angle_gamma   90.00
#
_symmetry.space_group_name_H-M   'P 1'
#
loop_
_entity.id
_entity.type
_entity.pdbx_description
1 polymer ?
#
loop_
_entity_poly.entity_id
_entity_poly.type
_entity_poly.pdbx_seq_one_letter_code
_entity_poly.pdbx_strand_id
1 'polypeptide(L)'
;MSRAGSVSIGTESVSGLRHGDVPVRRLHGSAPFTSGPEWAAGAVLSLALMAACESPMAPVACGPLPQVTVHAGETASVTACFNDPNGDALGYALASSNPSVATASLAGGVVNVEAVAPGSATIVLTARDAGGLQGQASFRVVVPNRPPRPRGSIPAQRVEAGGEVVVDLASWFEEPDGESLAFRVVASDAAVAGVALSGARATLAGLAKGVADITATATDPGGLAAVQTFGFEVPNRGPVAVGVIEGQVMQRGETRVIDLAPWFDDPDGDPLAYTASSSSPAAVAAAASGAGLRLTALANGQSRVTVTARDPEGLTATQSFGAEAPNRAPRPLGSIPAQAIRTGDTAAVDVSAHFADPDGDPLTYSASSSDVGIASVRVVGATIELTGGREGVAEIAVTAADPGGLSATLSFQATVSGEEEPPSSFEIEIHFATAMSASQMAAFESARARWMAVLADTELPDMPVPEGVLRCRSYERRVEVVDDLTIFAAVAEIDGVGGTLGQAYFCGLRSASRLPYSGFMEFDAADLESMETEGTLEAVILHEMGHVLGIGSLWDHHELLRDPSLAAEMEVDTHFAGAKAIRAFDEVGGAAYARGAKVPVENMGTRSGSDDSHWRKSVFGNELMNPSVEASMPLSAVTVASLADLGYAVRMDLADAYRLPAAAALLAHRRRAIPLGDDVLRIPIEVRDRNGRVVGVIPP
;
A
#
# COMPACT_ATOMS: atom_id res chain seq x y z
N MET A 1 -55.03 36.30 -12.08
CA MET A 1 -56.09 35.38 -11.63
C MET A 1 -56.33 35.67 -10.14
N SER A 2 -57.48 36.25 -9.77
CA SER A 2 -58.65 35.55 -9.19
C SER A 2 -58.35 34.95 -7.80
N ARG A 3 -58.88 35.53 -6.70
CA ARG A 3 -60.16 35.18 -6.00
C ARG A 3 -60.03 33.89 -5.16
N ALA A 4 -60.65 33.70 -3.99
CA ALA A 4 -61.46 34.50 -3.04
C ALA A 4 -61.49 33.71 -1.69
N GLY A 5 -62.08 34.13 -0.56
CA GLY A 5 -62.90 35.30 -0.20
C GLY A 5 -62.88 35.53 1.33
N SER A 6 -63.40 36.64 1.90
CA SER A 6 -64.82 36.95 2.22
C SER A 6 -65.41 36.04 3.33
N VAL A 7 -66.01 36.51 4.43
CA VAL A 7 -67.05 37.56 4.67
C VAL A 7 -66.99 37.97 6.17
N SER A 8 -66.90 39.26 6.56
CA SER A 8 -67.98 40.23 6.94
C SER A 8 -68.89 39.80 8.12
N ILE A 9 -69.43 40.63 9.03
CA ILE A 9 -69.71 42.10 9.09
C ILE A 9 -69.70 42.55 10.59
N GLY A 10 -69.75 43.82 11.03
CA GLY A 10 -69.84 45.12 10.33
C GLY A 10 -69.90 46.34 11.27
N THR A 11 -69.79 47.53 10.67
CA THR A 11 -69.95 48.87 11.27
C THR A 11 -71.32 49.46 10.92
N GLU A 12 -71.84 50.42 11.70
CA GLU A 12 -72.18 51.75 11.14
C GLU A 12 -72.51 52.81 12.20
N SER A 13 -72.15 54.05 11.87
CA SER A 13 -72.59 55.31 12.48
C SER A 13 -73.79 55.87 11.70
N VAL A 14 -74.47 56.94 12.19
CA VAL A 14 -74.90 58.14 11.41
C VAL A 14 -75.74 59.12 12.27
N SER A 15 -75.86 60.35 11.77
CA SER A 15 -76.30 61.63 12.35
C SER A 15 -77.80 61.86 12.66
N GLY A 16 -78.08 62.64 13.72
CA GLY A 16 -78.47 64.08 13.62
C GLY A 16 -79.85 64.55 13.10
N LEU A 17 -80.50 65.41 13.92
CA LEU A 17 -81.46 66.51 13.62
C LEU A 17 -82.95 66.23 13.24
N ARG A 18 -83.91 66.70 14.08
CA ARG A 18 -84.78 67.90 13.87
C ARG A 18 -85.86 68.14 14.97
N HIS A 19 -86.49 69.33 14.94
CA HIS A 19 -87.47 69.92 15.89
C HIS A 19 -88.90 69.33 15.89
N GLY A 20 -89.68 69.63 16.95
CA GLY A 20 -91.15 69.60 17.02
C GLY A 20 -91.71 70.10 18.37
N ASP A 21 -92.86 70.81 18.39
CA ASP A 21 -93.34 71.68 19.48
C ASP A 21 -94.39 71.12 20.49
N VAL A 22 -94.27 71.53 21.77
CA VAL A 22 -95.25 72.20 22.68
C VAL A 22 -96.77 71.90 22.49
N PRO A 23 -97.57 71.51 23.53
CA PRO A 23 -98.23 72.53 24.39
C PRO A 23 -98.65 72.25 25.88
N VAL A 24 -98.37 73.25 26.72
CA VAL A 24 -99.27 73.98 27.66
C VAL A 24 -100.12 73.26 28.74
N ARG A 25 -99.92 73.66 30.02
CA ARG A 25 -101.02 74.13 30.89
C ARG A 25 -100.55 75.14 31.97
N ARG A 26 -101.30 76.24 32.15
CA ARG A 26 -101.14 77.27 33.21
C ARG A 26 -101.99 76.95 34.45
N LEU A 27 -101.69 77.61 35.56
CA LEU A 27 -102.71 78.29 36.41
C LEU A 27 -102.12 79.58 37.02
N HIS A 28 -102.97 80.50 37.48
CA HIS A 28 -102.69 81.94 37.67
C HIS A 28 -103.08 82.49 39.05
N GLY A 29 -102.51 83.66 39.40
CA GLY A 29 -103.02 84.66 40.36
C GLY A 29 -101.88 85.55 40.89
N SER A 30 -101.65 86.85 40.58
CA SER A 30 -102.46 88.06 40.32
C SER A 30 -103.17 88.65 41.55
N ALA A 31 -103.13 89.94 41.92
CA ALA A 31 -102.33 91.11 41.49
C ALA A 31 -102.43 92.28 42.57
N PRO A 32 -102.49 93.62 42.31
CA PRO A 32 -101.53 94.61 42.88
C PRO A 32 -102.15 95.91 43.52
N PHE A 33 -101.46 97.09 43.42
CA PHE A 33 -101.81 98.52 43.77
C PHE A 33 -101.41 99.03 45.20
N THR A 34 -101.03 100.31 45.49
CA THR A 34 -100.42 101.46 44.75
C THR A 34 -99.97 102.60 45.72
N SER A 35 -99.15 103.55 45.23
CA SER A 35 -99.10 105.02 45.53
C SER A 35 -98.67 105.58 46.91
N GLY A 36 -97.92 106.70 46.89
CA GLY A 36 -97.69 107.63 48.04
C GLY A 36 -98.86 108.62 48.25
N PRO A 37 -98.71 109.80 48.92
CA PRO A 37 -97.50 110.64 48.97
C PRO A 37 -97.20 111.41 50.31
N GLU A 38 -96.10 112.20 50.28
CA GLU A 38 -95.87 113.54 50.88
C GLU A 38 -96.14 113.98 52.36
N TRP A 39 -95.05 114.53 52.95
CA TRP A 39 -94.90 115.73 53.85
C TRP A 39 -95.42 115.79 55.32
N ALA A 40 -94.48 116.29 56.16
CA ALA A 40 -94.64 117.30 57.23
C ALA A 40 -94.52 116.91 58.74
N ALA A 41 -93.67 117.71 59.42
CA ALA A 41 -93.73 118.15 60.83
C ALA A 41 -93.44 117.18 62.01
N GLY A 42 -92.14 117.07 62.31
CA GLY A 42 -91.47 117.24 63.62
C GLY A 42 -92.19 117.06 64.99
N ALA A 43 -91.52 116.34 65.90
CA ALA A 43 -91.10 116.84 67.22
C ALA A 43 -90.18 115.87 68.01
N VAL A 44 -88.90 116.23 68.11
CA VAL A 44 -88.10 116.35 69.37
C VAL A 44 -88.18 115.27 70.47
N LEU A 45 -87.01 114.65 70.74
CA LEU A 45 -86.55 113.96 71.98
C LEU A 45 -87.33 112.71 72.46
N SER A 46 -86.65 111.58 72.70
CA SER A 46 -85.68 111.51 73.81
C SER A 46 -84.51 110.54 73.56
N LEU A 47 -83.38 110.88 74.18
CA LEU A 47 -82.07 110.24 74.01
C LEU A 47 -81.96 108.96 74.85
N ALA A 48 -81.60 107.84 74.24
CA ALA A 48 -81.10 106.64 74.93
C ALA A 48 -79.71 106.31 74.37
N LEU A 49 -78.70 106.37 75.24
CA LEU A 49 -77.29 106.27 74.83
C LEU A 49 -76.94 104.79 74.58
N MET A 50 -76.45 104.48 73.38
CA MET A 50 -76.02 103.12 73.03
C MET A 50 -74.62 102.83 73.58
N ALA A 51 -74.46 101.66 74.21
CA ALA A 51 -73.21 100.91 74.16
C ALA A 51 -73.36 99.89 73.02
N ALA A 52 -72.45 99.93 72.04
CA ALA A 52 -72.57 99.12 70.84
C ALA A 52 -72.42 97.62 71.16
N CYS A 53 -73.35 96.81 70.67
CA CYS A 53 -73.14 95.38 70.51
C CYS A 53 -72.39 95.19 69.19
N GLU A 54 -71.06 95.08 69.26
CA GLU A 54 -70.29 94.62 68.11
C GLU A 54 -70.68 93.17 67.82
N SER A 55 -71.19 92.92 66.61
CA SER A 55 -71.49 91.57 66.16
C SER A 55 -70.17 90.86 65.89
N PRO A 56 -69.94 89.63 66.41
CA PRO A 56 -68.68 88.92 66.17
C PRO A 56 -68.52 88.65 64.67
N MET A 57 -67.38 89.04 64.11
CA MET A 57 -67.07 88.89 62.69
C MET A 57 -66.04 87.79 62.49
N ALA A 58 -66.25 86.92 61.50
CA ALA A 58 -65.27 85.89 61.18
C ALA A 58 -63.95 86.50 60.67
N PRO A 59 -62.80 85.84 60.91
CA PRO A 59 -61.51 86.25 60.37
C PRO A 59 -61.55 86.35 58.84
N VAL A 60 -60.93 87.38 58.24
CA VAL A 60 -60.94 87.60 56.79
C VAL A 60 -59.52 87.54 56.22
N ALA A 61 -59.35 86.81 55.13
CA ALA A 61 -58.07 86.77 54.41
C ALA A 61 -57.74 88.15 53.80
N CYS A 62 -56.50 88.60 53.96
CA CYS A 62 -56.07 89.94 53.51
C CYS A 62 -56.00 90.09 51.97
N GLY A 63 -56.15 88.99 51.23
CA GLY A 63 -56.16 88.94 49.77
C GLY A 63 -56.19 87.51 49.24
N PRO A 64 -56.31 87.32 47.90
CA PRO A 64 -56.21 86.00 47.29
C PRO A 64 -54.78 85.45 47.39
N LEU A 65 -54.65 84.14 47.62
CA LEU A 65 -53.36 83.45 47.64
C LEU A 65 -52.99 82.98 46.21
N PRO A 66 -51.73 83.16 45.76
CA PRO A 66 -51.32 82.79 44.40
C PRO A 66 -51.21 81.26 44.23
N GLN A 67 -51.43 80.76 43.02
CA GLN A 67 -51.07 79.38 42.67
C GLN A 67 -49.55 79.18 42.81
N VAL A 68 -49.15 78.06 43.39
CA VAL A 68 -47.75 77.63 43.46
C VAL A 68 -47.51 76.55 42.41
N THR A 69 -46.37 76.64 41.73
CA THR A 69 -45.82 75.55 40.91
C THR A 69 -44.42 75.25 41.43
N VAL A 70 -44.16 73.99 41.78
CA VAL A 70 -42.95 73.50 42.48
C VAL A 70 -42.72 72.04 42.09
N HIS A 71 -41.48 71.57 41.92
CA HIS A 71 -41.23 70.18 41.50
C HIS A 71 -41.17 69.22 42.70
N ALA A 72 -41.33 67.92 42.47
CA ALA A 72 -41.28 66.94 43.55
C ALA A 72 -39.91 66.95 44.25
N GLY A 73 -39.91 66.82 45.58
CA GLY A 73 -38.73 66.97 46.43
C GLY A 73 -38.32 68.41 46.73
N GLU A 74 -38.96 69.42 46.12
CA GLU A 74 -38.73 70.84 46.40
C GLU A 74 -39.77 71.41 47.38
N THR A 75 -39.44 72.56 47.98
CA THR A 75 -40.34 73.29 48.88
C THR A 75 -40.59 74.70 48.36
N ALA A 76 -41.76 75.26 48.69
CA ALA A 76 -42.15 76.61 48.32
C ALA A 76 -42.91 77.29 49.47
N SER A 77 -42.72 78.59 49.65
CA SER A 77 -43.34 79.35 50.75
C SER A 77 -44.39 80.34 50.22
N VAL A 78 -45.57 80.35 50.84
CA VAL A 78 -46.64 81.32 50.58
C VAL A 78 -46.95 82.06 51.88
N THR A 79 -46.69 83.37 51.91
CA THR A 79 -47.12 84.21 53.02
C THR A 79 -48.64 84.35 53.01
N ALA A 80 -49.30 83.90 54.07
CA ALA A 80 -50.74 84.04 54.23
C ALA A 80 -51.05 85.05 55.34
N CYS A 81 -52.07 85.87 55.11
CA CYS A 81 -52.49 86.92 56.04
C CYS A 81 -53.99 86.79 56.27
N PHE A 82 -54.38 86.73 57.54
CA PHE A 82 -55.76 86.89 57.99
C PHE A 82 -55.78 88.04 58.98
N ASN A 83 -56.78 88.90 58.87
CA ASN A 83 -57.06 89.92 59.85
C ASN A 83 -58.39 89.62 60.52
N ASP A 84 -58.43 89.77 61.83
CA ASP A 84 -59.66 89.70 62.60
C ASP A 84 -60.24 91.11 62.76
N PRO A 85 -61.49 91.38 62.32
CA PRO A 85 -62.08 92.72 62.44
C PRO A 85 -62.29 93.18 63.89
N ASN A 86 -62.39 92.24 64.84
CA ASN A 86 -62.54 92.51 66.27
C ASN A 86 -61.19 92.53 67.01
N GLY A 87 -60.10 92.11 66.35
CA GLY A 87 -58.74 92.08 66.90
C GLY A 87 -58.40 90.82 67.69
N ASP A 88 -59.22 89.76 67.56
CA ASP A 88 -59.02 88.50 68.27
C ASP A 88 -57.79 87.71 67.80
N ALA A 89 -57.24 86.90 68.71
CA ALA A 89 -56.10 86.03 68.41
C ALA A 89 -56.53 84.83 67.56
N LEU A 90 -55.85 84.62 66.42
CA LEU A 90 -56.21 83.62 65.43
C LEU A 90 -55.49 82.28 65.62
N GLY A 91 -56.26 81.20 65.74
CA GLY A 91 -55.77 79.83 65.57
C GLY A 91 -55.85 79.40 64.11
N TYR A 92 -54.87 78.62 63.63
CA TYR A 92 -54.77 78.22 62.23
C TYR A 92 -54.77 76.69 62.06
N ALA A 93 -55.43 76.22 61.00
CA ALA A 93 -55.40 74.83 60.56
C ALA A 93 -55.17 74.75 59.04
N LEU A 94 -54.31 73.82 58.61
CA LEU A 94 -54.04 73.52 57.20
C LEU A 94 -54.61 72.16 56.81
N ALA A 95 -55.13 72.06 55.60
CA ALA A 95 -55.50 70.80 54.96
C ALA A 95 -55.02 70.78 53.50
N SER A 96 -54.43 69.66 53.08
CA SER A 96 -54.21 69.36 51.66
C SER A 96 -55.31 68.41 51.17
N SER A 97 -55.90 68.74 50.02
CA SER A 97 -56.85 67.86 49.33
C SER A 97 -56.19 66.64 48.67
N ASN A 98 -54.86 66.65 48.50
CA ASN A 98 -54.10 65.44 48.15
C ASN A 98 -52.70 65.47 48.78
N PRO A 99 -52.53 64.93 50.01
CA PRO A 99 -51.25 64.88 50.71
C PRO A 99 -50.17 64.06 50.00
N SER A 100 -50.50 63.15 49.07
CA SER A 100 -49.49 62.40 48.31
C SER A 100 -48.89 63.20 47.13
N VAL A 101 -49.45 64.38 46.83
CA VAL A 101 -48.93 65.31 45.80
C VAL A 101 -48.25 66.49 46.47
N ALA A 102 -48.88 67.10 47.48
CA ALA A 102 -48.26 68.17 48.25
C ALA A 102 -48.79 68.20 49.69
N THR A 103 -47.89 68.39 50.65
CA THR A 103 -48.20 68.69 52.05
C THR A 103 -47.98 70.18 52.32
N ALA A 104 -48.46 70.67 53.47
CA ALA A 104 -48.22 72.04 53.89
C ALA A 104 -48.11 72.13 55.42
N SER A 105 -47.19 72.98 55.89
CA SER A 105 -47.03 73.37 57.30
C SER A 105 -47.11 74.89 57.44
N LEU A 106 -47.43 75.38 58.64
CA LEU A 106 -47.50 76.82 58.93
C LEU A 106 -46.48 77.18 60.00
N ALA A 107 -45.59 78.13 59.70
CA ALA A 107 -44.65 78.69 60.65
C ALA A 107 -44.59 80.21 60.50
N GLY A 108 -44.87 80.96 61.58
CA GLY A 108 -44.74 82.43 61.59
C GLY A 108 -45.59 83.18 60.55
N GLY A 109 -46.76 82.65 60.16
CA GLY A 109 -47.61 83.23 59.10
C GLY A 109 -47.23 82.83 57.66
N VAL A 110 -46.17 82.03 57.50
CA VAL A 110 -45.75 81.50 56.20
C VAL A 110 -46.19 80.04 56.07
N VAL A 111 -46.96 79.75 55.02
CA VAL A 111 -47.31 78.38 54.63
C VAL A 111 -46.16 77.81 53.82
N ASN A 112 -45.45 76.82 54.38
CA ASN A 112 -44.41 76.08 53.69
C ASN A 112 -45.04 74.84 53.06
N VAL A 113 -45.05 74.80 51.74
CA VAL A 113 -45.52 73.68 50.91
C VAL A 113 -44.33 72.79 50.60
N GLU A 114 -44.51 71.49 50.73
CA GLU A 114 -43.55 70.46 50.32
C GLU A 114 -44.21 69.61 49.22
N ALA A 115 -43.55 69.52 48.07
CA ALA A 115 -44.05 68.78 46.92
C ALA A 115 -43.56 67.34 46.98
N VAL A 116 -44.49 66.39 46.96
CA VAL A 116 -44.24 64.96 47.22
C VAL A 116 -44.17 64.16 45.92
N ALA A 117 -45.11 64.39 44.99
CA ALA A 117 -45.17 63.67 43.71
C ALA A 117 -45.93 64.49 42.64
N PRO A 118 -45.75 64.19 41.34
CA PRO A 118 -46.45 64.88 40.26
C PRO A 118 -47.98 64.89 40.38
N GLY A 119 -48.60 66.00 39.99
CA GLY A 119 -50.06 66.16 39.99
C GLY A 119 -50.52 67.55 40.42
N SER A 120 -51.68 67.64 41.07
CA SER A 120 -52.09 68.88 41.75
C SER A 120 -52.90 68.63 43.01
N ALA A 121 -52.65 69.46 44.02
CA ALA A 121 -53.41 69.53 45.26
C ALA A 121 -53.90 70.97 45.48
N THR A 122 -55.02 71.15 46.16
CA THR A 122 -55.44 72.43 46.73
C THR A 122 -55.12 72.42 48.22
N ILE A 123 -54.39 73.43 48.68
CA ILE A 123 -54.12 73.69 50.10
C ILE A 123 -55.18 74.67 50.61
N VAL A 124 -55.83 74.34 51.73
CA VAL A 124 -56.82 75.17 52.41
C VAL A 124 -56.27 75.57 53.78
N LEU A 125 -56.14 76.87 54.00
CA LEU A 125 -55.81 77.47 55.29
C LEU A 125 -57.08 78.03 55.93
N THR A 126 -57.40 77.53 57.12
CA THR A 126 -58.53 77.97 57.93
C THR A 126 -58.02 78.75 59.13
N ALA A 127 -58.43 80.01 59.28
CA ALA A 127 -58.24 80.79 60.49
C ALA A 127 -59.52 80.71 61.35
N ARG A 128 -59.36 80.58 62.67
CA ARG A 128 -60.46 80.51 63.65
C ARG A 128 -60.18 81.51 64.78
N ASP A 129 -61.19 82.31 65.14
CA ASP A 129 -61.14 83.23 66.28
C ASP A 129 -61.35 82.49 67.62
N ALA A 130 -61.36 83.24 68.73
CA ALA A 130 -61.64 82.67 70.05
C ALA A 130 -63.13 82.30 70.26
N GLY A 131 -64.06 82.92 69.52
CA GLY A 131 -65.50 82.65 69.56
C GLY A 131 -65.93 81.41 68.77
N GLY A 132 -65.08 80.91 67.87
CA GLY A 132 -65.30 79.76 67.02
C GLY A 132 -65.81 80.04 65.60
N LEU A 133 -65.83 81.29 65.14
CA LEU A 133 -66.06 81.63 63.72
C LEU A 133 -64.81 81.34 62.89
N GLN A 134 -64.96 81.17 61.58
CA GLN A 134 -63.87 80.76 60.70
C GLN A 134 -63.82 81.52 59.38
N GLY A 135 -62.61 81.90 58.99
CA GLY A 135 -62.25 82.34 57.65
C GLY A 135 -61.44 81.27 56.92
N GLN A 136 -61.58 81.19 55.59
CA GLN A 136 -60.78 80.29 54.77
C GLN A 136 -60.16 81.00 53.58
N ALA A 137 -58.94 80.59 53.25
CA ALA A 137 -58.25 80.92 52.01
C ALA A 137 -57.65 79.64 51.43
N SER A 138 -57.63 79.52 50.11
CA SER A 138 -57.08 78.35 49.44
C SER A 138 -56.30 78.74 48.20
N PHE A 139 -55.25 77.96 47.91
CA PHE A 139 -54.50 78.07 46.67
C PHE A 139 -54.21 76.69 46.10
N ARG A 140 -54.03 76.63 44.78
CA ARG A 140 -53.63 75.41 44.08
C ARG A 140 -52.10 75.28 44.12
N VAL A 141 -51.64 74.06 44.36
CA VAL A 141 -50.27 73.61 44.17
C VAL A 141 -50.26 72.69 42.96
N VAL A 142 -49.36 72.95 42.02
CA VAL A 142 -49.13 72.13 40.83
C VAL A 142 -47.72 71.59 40.92
N VAL A 143 -47.59 70.26 40.80
CA VAL A 143 -46.31 69.57 40.74
C VAL A 143 -46.15 69.03 39.32
N PRO A 144 -45.40 69.69 38.43
CA PRO A 144 -45.25 69.25 37.05
C PRO A 144 -44.38 68.00 36.98
N ASN A 145 -44.86 66.96 36.30
CA ASN A 145 -44.09 65.77 36.00
C ASN A 145 -42.87 66.11 35.12
N ARG A 146 -41.68 65.61 35.49
CA ARG A 146 -40.43 65.78 34.75
C ARG A 146 -40.11 64.49 34.00
N PRO A 147 -39.67 64.56 32.73
CA PRO A 147 -39.30 63.35 32.01
C PRO A 147 -38.07 62.68 32.64
N PRO A 148 -37.97 61.34 32.57
CA PRO A 148 -36.74 60.61 32.85
C PRO A 148 -35.56 61.16 32.04
N ARG A 149 -34.33 60.91 32.49
CA ARG A 149 -33.10 61.41 31.86
C ARG A 149 -32.03 60.33 31.75
N PRO A 150 -31.23 60.30 30.66
CA PRO A 150 -30.05 59.43 30.58
C PRO A 150 -29.00 59.79 31.63
N ARG A 151 -28.46 58.78 32.30
CA ARG A 151 -27.31 58.90 33.21
C ARG A 151 -26.06 58.42 32.48
N GLY A 152 -25.39 59.34 31.78
CA GLY A 152 -24.25 59.01 30.92
C GLY A 152 -24.69 58.36 29.61
N SER A 153 -23.93 57.38 29.13
CA SER A 153 -24.19 56.65 27.89
C SER A 153 -23.86 55.17 28.05
N ILE A 154 -24.81 54.29 27.74
CA ILE A 154 -24.58 52.83 27.74
C ILE A 154 -23.44 52.50 26.75
N PRO A 155 -22.38 51.78 27.16
CA PRO A 155 -21.28 51.41 26.27
C PRO A 155 -21.72 50.36 25.24
N ALA A 156 -21.11 50.41 24.05
CA ALA A 156 -21.31 49.40 23.03
C ALA A 156 -20.92 47.99 23.55
N GLN A 157 -21.65 46.98 23.11
CA GLN A 157 -21.47 45.59 23.52
C GLN A 157 -20.89 44.77 22.36
N ARG A 158 -20.02 43.81 22.68
CA ARG A 158 -19.47 42.87 21.70
C ARG A 158 -19.57 41.47 22.27
N VAL A 159 -20.35 40.61 21.62
CA VAL A 159 -20.76 39.30 22.15
C VAL A 159 -20.67 38.28 21.03
N GLU A 160 -19.97 37.16 21.25
CA GLU A 160 -19.89 36.07 20.27
C GLU A 160 -21.25 35.39 20.09
N ALA A 161 -21.51 34.80 18.91
CA ALA A 161 -22.76 34.09 18.65
C ALA A 161 -22.94 32.90 19.63
N GLY A 162 -24.11 32.84 20.25
CA GLY A 162 -24.43 31.94 21.37
C GLY A 162 -24.10 32.47 22.77
N GLY A 163 -23.39 33.61 22.87
CA GLY A 163 -23.10 34.29 24.13
C GLY A 163 -24.20 35.27 24.56
N GLU A 164 -24.19 35.67 25.84
CA GLU A 164 -25.10 36.69 26.38
C GLU A 164 -24.38 37.71 27.27
N VAL A 165 -24.93 38.92 27.36
CA VAL A 165 -24.53 39.98 28.30
C VAL A 165 -25.77 40.61 28.93
N VAL A 166 -25.69 40.96 30.22
CA VAL A 166 -26.79 41.59 30.96
C VAL A 166 -26.48 43.05 31.25
N VAL A 167 -27.34 43.95 30.78
CA VAL A 167 -27.28 45.39 31.04
C VAL A 167 -28.37 45.77 32.05
N ASP A 168 -27.98 46.31 33.20
CA ASP A 168 -28.91 46.89 34.18
C ASP A 168 -29.27 48.33 33.79
N LEU A 169 -30.45 48.52 33.21
CA LEU A 169 -30.90 49.83 32.70
C LEU A 169 -31.17 50.83 33.83
N ALA A 170 -31.49 50.37 35.04
CA ALA A 170 -31.71 51.26 36.20
C ALA A 170 -30.45 52.04 36.58
N SER A 171 -29.26 51.53 36.23
CA SER A 171 -27.99 52.25 36.41
C SER A 171 -27.75 53.37 35.38
N TRP A 172 -28.49 53.38 34.26
CA TRP A 172 -28.27 54.26 33.09
C TRP A 172 -29.38 55.29 32.85
N PHE A 173 -30.44 55.29 33.66
CA PHE A 173 -31.51 56.29 33.61
C PHE A 173 -31.80 56.82 35.01
N GLU A 174 -32.17 58.09 35.09
CA GLU A 174 -32.54 58.80 36.32
C GLU A 174 -33.96 59.34 36.17
N GLU A 175 -34.79 59.14 37.19
CA GLU A 175 -36.13 59.70 37.28
C GLU A 175 -36.12 60.82 38.34
N PRO A 176 -36.28 62.11 37.95
CA PRO A 176 -36.17 63.24 38.88
C PRO A 176 -37.25 63.34 39.98
N ASP A 177 -38.44 62.75 39.79
CA ASP A 177 -39.60 62.89 40.69
C ASP A 177 -39.77 61.72 41.70
N GLY A 178 -38.92 60.70 41.63
CA GLY A 178 -38.92 59.51 42.50
C GLY A 178 -39.82 58.35 42.04
N GLU A 179 -40.36 58.40 40.82
CA GLU A 179 -41.28 57.42 40.26
C GLU A 179 -40.59 56.17 39.70
N SER A 180 -41.34 55.07 39.60
CA SER A 180 -40.83 53.80 39.07
C SER A 180 -40.81 53.80 37.54
N LEU A 181 -39.63 53.65 36.93
CA LEU A 181 -39.46 53.56 35.48
C LEU A 181 -39.91 52.21 34.91
N ALA A 182 -40.69 52.26 33.82
CA ALA A 182 -40.95 51.13 32.95
C ALA A 182 -39.94 51.11 31.79
N PHE A 183 -39.30 49.96 31.55
CA PHE A 183 -38.29 49.82 30.50
C PHE A 183 -38.83 49.08 29.27
N ARG A 184 -38.31 49.43 28.10
CA ARG A 184 -38.48 48.72 26.83
C ARG A 184 -37.14 48.68 26.10
N VAL A 185 -36.79 47.55 25.52
CA VAL A 185 -35.56 47.38 24.72
C VAL A 185 -35.92 46.75 23.38
N VAL A 186 -35.29 47.25 22.31
CA VAL A 186 -35.46 46.74 20.94
C VAL A 186 -34.11 46.74 20.24
N ALA A 187 -33.78 45.67 19.52
CA ALA A 187 -32.67 45.63 18.57
C ALA A 187 -33.13 46.10 17.18
N SER A 188 -32.28 46.83 16.46
CA SER A 188 -32.53 47.19 15.05
C SER A 188 -32.54 45.96 14.14
N ASP A 189 -31.75 44.94 14.47
CA ASP A 189 -31.74 43.63 13.83
C ASP A 189 -31.84 42.51 14.89
N ALA A 190 -32.99 41.83 14.90
CA ALA A 190 -33.27 40.72 15.81
C ALA A 190 -32.69 39.37 15.34
N ALA A 191 -32.09 39.29 14.15
CA ALA A 191 -31.30 38.14 13.71
C ALA A 191 -29.85 38.22 14.20
N VAL A 192 -29.34 39.42 14.44
CA VAL A 192 -28.02 39.65 15.06
C VAL A 192 -28.11 39.63 16.60
N ALA A 193 -29.07 40.35 17.18
CA ALA A 193 -29.17 40.53 18.62
C ALA A 193 -30.54 40.10 19.20
N GLY A 194 -30.53 39.03 20.00
CA GLY A 194 -31.68 38.61 20.80
C GLY A 194 -31.82 39.48 22.03
N VAL A 195 -33.06 39.91 22.36
CA VAL A 195 -33.33 40.80 23.49
C VAL A 195 -34.40 40.19 24.40
N ALA A 196 -34.08 40.01 25.68
CA ALA A 196 -35.02 39.67 26.73
C ALA A 196 -34.93 40.69 27.87
N LEU A 197 -36.07 41.04 28.47
CA LEU A 197 -36.15 42.06 29.54
C LEU A 197 -36.86 41.49 30.76
N SER A 198 -36.25 41.63 31.93
CA SER A 198 -36.82 41.25 33.23
C SER A 198 -36.67 42.41 34.20
N GLY A 199 -37.75 43.18 34.39
CA GLY A 199 -37.71 44.47 35.09
C GLY A 199 -36.78 45.46 34.37
N ALA A 200 -35.73 45.90 35.06
CA ALA A 200 -34.71 46.78 34.50
C ALA A 200 -33.51 46.05 33.86
N ARG A 201 -33.42 44.71 33.99
CA ARG A 201 -32.30 43.94 33.43
C ARG A 201 -32.60 43.48 32.02
N ALA A 202 -31.85 44.00 31.05
CA ALA A 202 -31.89 43.58 29.66
C ALA A 202 -30.80 42.55 29.41
N THR A 203 -31.19 41.31 29.10
CA THR A 203 -30.28 40.27 28.58
C THR A 203 -30.22 40.41 27.06
N LEU A 204 -29.01 40.57 26.54
CA LEU A 204 -28.71 40.70 25.12
C LEU A 204 -27.90 39.48 24.68
N ALA A 205 -28.42 38.70 23.75
CA ALA A 205 -27.77 37.49 23.23
C ALA A 205 -27.25 37.72 21.81
N GLY A 206 -26.01 37.30 21.53
CA GLY A 206 -25.48 37.26 20.17
C GLY A 206 -26.08 36.07 19.42
N LEU A 207 -26.73 36.29 18.28
CA LEU A 207 -27.44 35.24 17.54
C LEU A 207 -26.75 34.86 16.23
N ALA A 208 -26.37 35.85 15.42
CA ALA A 208 -25.61 35.68 14.19
C ALA A 208 -24.63 36.84 14.01
N LYS A 209 -23.53 36.61 13.28
CA LYS A 209 -22.53 37.65 12.98
C LYS A 209 -23.16 38.89 12.34
N GLY A 210 -22.68 40.07 12.73
CA GLY A 210 -23.18 41.34 12.23
C GLY A 210 -23.16 42.45 13.27
N VAL A 211 -23.83 43.56 12.94
CA VAL A 211 -23.98 44.72 13.82
C VAL A 211 -25.45 45.12 13.94
N ALA A 212 -25.87 45.46 15.15
CA ALA A 212 -27.19 45.98 15.46
C ALA A 212 -27.08 47.17 16.42
N ASP A 213 -28.07 48.04 16.40
CA ASP A 213 -28.25 49.08 17.41
C ASP A 213 -29.30 48.62 18.43
N ILE A 214 -28.98 48.71 19.72
CA ILE A 214 -29.91 48.44 20.81
C ILE A 214 -30.47 49.75 21.31
N THR A 215 -31.78 49.93 21.18
CA THR A 215 -32.51 51.10 21.69
C THR A 215 -33.22 50.74 22.99
N ALA A 216 -32.75 51.32 24.09
CA ALA A 216 -33.38 51.26 25.40
C ALA A 216 -34.24 52.52 25.63
N THR A 217 -35.48 52.33 26.06
CA THR A 217 -36.43 53.39 26.42
C THR A 217 -36.83 53.21 27.88
N ALA A 218 -36.76 54.28 28.66
CA ALA A 218 -37.28 54.36 30.02
C ALA A 218 -38.45 55.33 30.04
N THR A 219 -39.61 54.90 30.54
CA THR A 219 -40.86 55.67 30.55
C THR A 219 -41.38 55.79 31.99
N ASP A 220 -41.81 56.98 32.38
CA ASP A 220 -42.47 57.23 33.67
C ASP A 220 -43.97 56.81 33.66
N PRO A 221 -44.66 56.75 34.81
CA PRO A 221 -46.09 56.50 34.88
C PRO A 221 -46.97 57.56 34.17
N GLY A 222 -46.45 58.78 33.99
CA GLY A 222 -47.08 59.86 33.23
C GLY A 222 -46.98 59.74 31.71
N GLY A 223 -46.18 58.79 31.20
CA GLY A 223 -45.95 58.54 29.78
C GLY A 223 -44.84 59.38 29.14
N LEU A 224 -44.04 60.15 29.89
CA LEU A 224 -42.84 60.78 29.35
C LEU A 224 -41.68 59.78 29.35
N ALA A 225 -40.74 59.93 28.43
CA ALA A 225 -39.68 58.94 28.23
C ALA A 225 -38.32 59.54 27.87
N ALA A 226 -37.27 58.82 28.27
CA ALA A 226 -35.90 58.97 27.76
C ALA A 226 -35.51 57.76 26.90
N VAL A 227 -34.64 58.00 25.92
CA VAL A 227 -34.13 56.98 25.00
C VAL A 227 -32.61 57.02 24.97
N GLN A 228 -31.98 55.85 24.93
CA GLN A 228 -30.57 55.68 24.63
C GLN A 228 -30.40 54.59 23.56
N THR A 229 -29.47 54.80 22.64
CA THR A 229 -29.10 53.81 21.62
C THR A 229 -27.60 53.54 21.71
N PHE A 230 -27.23 52.26 21.66
CA PHE A 230 -25.83 51.81 21.71
C PHE A 230 -25.60 50.63 20.76
N GLY A 231 -24.40 50.54 20.20
CA GLY A 231 -24.05 49.48 19.25
C GLY A 231 -23.88 48.11 19.91
N PHE A 232 -24.20 47.07 19.16
CA PHE A 232 -24.04 45.67 19.52
C PHE A 232 -23.40 44.93 18.33
N GLU A 233 -22.21 44.37 18.53
CA GLU A 233 -21.45 43.64 17.51
C GLU A 233 -21.40 42.15 17.87
N VAL A 234 -21.79 41.31 16.91
CA VAL A 234 -21.46 39.88 16.91
C VAL A 234 -20.35 39.66 15.88
N PRO A 235 -19.11 39.35 16.30
CA PRO A 235 -18.00 39.27 15.38
C PRO A 235 -18.03 38.00 14.53
N ASN A 236 -17.60 38.12 13.28
CA ASN A 236 -17.34 36.98 12.39
C ASN A 236 -16.25 36.07 12.97
N ARG A 237 -16.53 34.78 13.10
CA ARG A 237 -15.63 33.73 13.57
C ARG A 237 -15.20 32.90 12.38
N GLY A 238 -13.93 33.03 12.01
CA GLY A 238 -13.40 32.34 10.84
C GLY A 238 -13.39 30.81 10.98
N PRO A 239 -13.14 30.11 9.87
CA PRO A 239 -13.21 28.66 9.82
C PRO A 239 -12.20 28.00 10.75
N VAL A 240 -12.51 26.77 11.17
CA VAL A 240 -11.67 25.91 11.99
C VAL A 240 -11.34 24.61 11.24
N ALA A 241 -10.16 24.06 11.50
CA ALA A 241 -9.80 22.73 11.02
C ALA A 241 -10.49 21.67 11.89
N VAL A 242 -11.12 20.67 11.24
CA VAL A 242 -11.79 19.54 11.89
C VAL A 242 -11.04 18.25 11.55
N GLY A 243 -10.82 17.40 12.55
CA GLY A 243 -10.10 16.14 12.41
C GLY A 243 -8.66 16.33 11.91
N VAL A 244 -8.17 15.34 11.16
CA VAL A 244 -6.87 15.39 10.47
C VAL A 244 -7.01 14.74 9.09
N ILE A 245 -6.54 15.41 8.05
CA ILE A 245 -6.44 14.80 6.72
C ILE A 245 -5.26 13.82 6.74
N GLU A 246 -5.56 12.53 6.58
CA GLU A 246 -4.55 11.46 6.61
C GLU A 246 -3.56 11.52 5.44
N GLY A 247 -2.36 10.96 5.67
CA GLY A 247 -1.30 10.88 4.68
C GLY A 247 -1.72 10.08 3.43
N GLN A 248 -1.29 10.55 2.25
CA GLN A 248 -1.69 9.98 0.96
C GLN A 248 -0.52 9.29 0.27
N VAL A 249 -0.56 7.96 0.21
CA VAL A 249 0.34 7.16 -0.64
C VAL A 249 -0.37 6.88 -1.97
N MET A 250 0.28 7.20 -3.08
CA MET A 250 -0.24 7.13 -4.44
C MET A 250 0.77 6.48 -5.38
N GLN A 251 0.32 5.84 -6.47
CA GLN A 251 1.24 5.35 -7.52
C GLN A 251 1.58 6.46 -8.52
N ARG A 252 2.72 6.37 -9.21
CA ARG A 252 3.06 7.31 -10.28
C ARG A 252 1.98 7.32 -11.36
N GLY A 253 1.52 8.52 -11.74
CA GLY A 253 0.39 8.72 -12.67
C GLY A 253 -1.00 8.67 -12.03
N GLU A 254 -1.14 8.25 -10.77
CA GLU A 254 -2.42 8.22 -10.07
C GLU A 254 -2.96 9.64 -9.86
N THR A 255 -4.27 9.81 -9.99
CA THR A 255 -5.01 11.01 -9.56
C THR A 255 -6.01 10.60 -8.49
N ARG A 256 -6.01 11.32 -7.36
CA ARG A 256 -6.93 11.11 -6.24
C ARG A 256 -7.69 12.40 -5.96
N VAL A 257 -8.97 12.29 -5.61
CA VAL A 257 -9.79 13.44 -5.20
C VAL A 257 -10.25 13.21 -3.76
N ILE A 258 -10.04 14.22 -2.92
CA ILE A 258 -10.44 14.23 -1.50
C ILE A 258 -11.49 15.34 -1.34
N ASP A 259 -12.62 15.02 -0.71
CA ASP A 259 -13.58 16.04 -0.29
C ASP A 259 -13.04 16.77 0.95
N LEU A 260 -12.96 18.10 0.89
CA LEU A 260 -12.48 18.97 1.95
C LEU A 260 -13.57 19.36 2.94
N ALA A 261 -14.85 19.25 2.58
CA ALA A 261 -15.97 19.69 3.42
C ALA A 261 -16.02 19.03 4.82
N PRO A 262 -15.64 17.75 5.02
CA PRO A 262 -15.61 17.14 6.36
C PRO A 262 -14.45 17.62 7.27
N TRP A 263 -13.47 18.35 6.71
CA TRP A 263 -12.20 18.67 7.38
C TRP A 263 -12.06 20.15 7.76
N PHE A 264 -13.05 20.96 7.40
CA PHE A 264 -13.13 22.37 7.78
C PHE A 264 -14.57 22.71 8.07
N ASP A 265 -14.80 23.36 9.20
CA ASP A 265 -16.12 23.81 9.63
C ASP A 265 -16.07 25.32 9.90
N ASP A 266 -17.20 25.98 9.73
CA ASP A 266 -17.33 27.41 9.98
C ASP A 266 -18.34 27.66 11.09
N PRO A 267 -17.93 28.22 12.25
CA PRO A 267 -18.84 28.40 13.39
C PRO A 267 -20.06 29.28 13.11
N ASP A 268 -19.99 30.17 12.11
CA ASP A 268 -21.08 31.06 11.69
C ASP A 268 -21.87 30.50 10.48
N GLY A 269 -21.43 29.36 9.94
CA GLY A 269 -22.09 28.63 8.85
C GLY A 269 -21.74 29.13 7.44
N ASP A 270 -20.63 29.85 7.30
CA ASP A 270 -20.25 30.46 6.03
C ASP A 270 -19.78 29.46 4.95
N PRO A 271 -20.02 29.76 3.66
CA PRO A 271 -19.53 28.95 2.56
C PRO A 271 -18.01 29.11 2.37
N LEU A 272 -17.27 28.03 2.59
CA LEU A 272 -15.80 28.04 2.53
C LEU A 272 -15.22 27.90 1.12
N ALA A 273 -14.28 28.76 0.79
CA ALA A 273 -13.45 28.69 -0.40
C ALA A 273 -12.10 28.03 -0.08
N TYR A 274 -11.72 27.02 -0.87
CA TYR A 274 -10.50 26.24 -0.63
C TYR A 274 -9.39 26.58 -1.62
N THR A 275 -8.17 26.68 -1.12
CA THR A 275 -6.94 26.69 -1.92
C THR A 275 -5.98 25.61 -1.42
N ALA A 276 -5.12 25.11 -2.29
CA ALA A 276 -4.14 24.09 -1.95
C ALA A 276 -2.78 24.40 -2.57
N SER A 277 -1.72 24.05 -1.86
CA SER A 277 -0.33 24.11 -2.34
C SER A 277 0.40 22.83 -1.99
N SER A 278 1.50 22.57 -2.70
CA SER A 278 2.35 21.39 -2.53
C SER A 278 3.80 21.85 -2.42
N SER A 279 4.56 21.33 -1.45
CA SER A 279 5.99 21.67 -1.31
C SER A 279 6.83 21.17 -2.47
N SER A 280 6.39 20.07 -3.10
CA SER A 280 7.06 19.39 -4.21
C SER A 280 6.06 19.13 -5.36
N PRO A 281 5.56 20.15 -6.09
CA PRO A 281 4.53 19.97 -7.11
C PRO A 281 4.93 19.03 -8.26
N ALA A 282 6.23 18.89 -8.52
CA ALA A 282 6.77 17.98 -9.54
C ALA A 282 6.70 16.50 -9.12
N ALA A 283 6.62 16.19 -7.82
CA ALA A 283 6.38 14.83 -7.31
C ALA A 283 4.88 14.59 -7.14
N VAL A 284 4.20 15.45 -6.37
CA VAL A 284 2.75 15.41 -6.18
C VAL A 284 2.16 16.81 -6.40
N ALA A 285 1.44 16.99 -7.50
CA ALA A 285 0.68 18.22 -7.74
C ALA A 285 -0.61 18.23 -6.89
N ALA A 286 -0.96 19.38 -6.34
CA ALA A 286 -2.18 19.59 -5.56
C ALA A 286 -2.94 20.80 -6.10
N ALA A 287 -4.25 20.66 -6.32
CA ALA A 287 -5.13 21.73 -6.78
C ALA A 287 -6.52 21.58 -6.16
N ALA A 288 -7.07 22.66 -5.60
CA ALA A 288 -8.45 22.69 -5.10
C ALA A 288 -9.42 23.20 -6.18
N SER A 289 -10.62 22.63 -6.24
CA SER A 289 -11.71 23.07 -7.11
C SER A 289 -13.06 22.82 -6.40
N GLY A 290 -13.72 23.91 -5.99
CA GLY A 290 -14.80 23.81 -4.99
C GLY A 290 -14.25 23.20 -3.68
N ALA A 291 -15.00 22.27 -3.08
CA ALA A 291 -14.53 21.45 -1.96
C ALA A 291 -13.63 20.27 -2.38
N GLY A 292 -13.42 20.02 -3.69
CA GLY A 292 -12.59 18.91 -4.15
C GLY A 292 -11.11 19.26 -4.18
N LEU A 293 -10.30 18.61 -3.35
CA LEU A 293 -8.84 18.59 -3.50
C LEU A 293 -8.42 17.49 -4.47
N ARG A 294 -7.92 17.86 -5.63
CA ARG A 294 -7.28 16.95 -6.58
C ARG A 294 -5.78 16.87 -6.28
N LEU A 295 -5.31 15.65 -6.00
CA LEU A 295 -3.90 15.28 -5.97
C LEU A 295 -3.55 14.51 -7.24
N THR A 296 -2.34 14.70 -7.76
CA THR A 296 -1.83 13.94 -8.92
C THR A 296 -0.36 13.64 -8.72
N ALA A 297 -0.02 12.36 -8.64
CA ALA A 297 1.35 11.89 -8.52
C ALA A 297 2.02 11.92 -9.91
N LEU A 298 3.00 12.81 -10.08
CA LEU A 298 3.69 13.05 -11.35
C LEU A 298 5.05 12.36 -11.41
N ALA A 299 5.75 12.27 -10.29
CA ALA A 299 7.05 11.61 -10.17
C ALA A 299 7.25 11.02 -8.77
N ASN A 300 8.15 10.06 -8.66
CA ASN A 300 8.45 9.38 -7.39
C ASN A 300 9.10 10.40 -6.42
N GLY A 301 8.64 10.42 -5.18
CA GLY A 301 9.06 11.38 -4.16
C GLY A 301 7.96 11.76 -3.18
N GLN A 302 8.31 12.64 -2.22
CA GLN A 302 7.43 13.10 -1.14
C GLN A 302 7.11 14.59 -1.28
N SER A 303 5.92 14.98 -0.84
CA SER A 303 5.47 16.35 -0.71
C SER A 303 4.67 16.58 0.57
N ARG A 304 4.71 17.79 1.10
CA ARG A 304 3.73 18.29 2.06
C ARG A 304 2.68 19.09 1.32
N VAL A 305 1.43 18.63 1.37
CA VAL A 305 0.28 19.36 0.85
C VAL A 305 -0.28 20.23 1.96
N THR A 306 -0.51 21.51 1.67
CA THR A 306 -1.17 22.46 2.57
C THR A 306 -2.48 22.89 1.96
N VAL A 307 -3.58 22.74 2.70
CA VAL A 307 -4.92 23.19 2.32
C VAL A 307 -5.28 24.39 3.19
N THR A 308 -5.85 25.42 2.58
CA THR A 308 -6.36 26.61 3.27
C THR A 308 -7.84 26.77 2.93
N ALA A 309 -8.70 26.71 3.96
CA ALA A 309 -10.09 27.13 3.87
C ALA A 309 -10.20 28.62 4.22
N ARG A 310 -11.11 29.33 3.56
CA ARG A 310 -11.30 30.78 3.68
C ARG A 310 -12.80 31.12 3.67
N ASP A 311 -13.26 31.92 4.63
CA ASP A 311 -14.61 32.50 4.65
C ASP A 311 -14.74 33.70 3.67
N PRO A 312 -15.95 34.21 3.40
CA PRO A 312 -16.14 35.39 2.52
C PRO A 312 -15.43 36.65 3.02
N GLU A 313 -15.27 36.81 4.33
CA GLU A 313 -14.62 37.94 5.02
C GLU A 313 -13.08 37.90 4.98
N GLY A 314 -12.49 36.74 4.69
CA GLY A 314 -11.07 36.54 4.46
C GLY A 314 -10.27 35.99 5.66
N LEU A 315 -10.91 35.52 6.72
CA LEU A 315 -10.29 34.68 7.74
C LEU A 315 -10.04 33.26 7.19
N THR A 316 -9.12 32.52 7.82
CA THR A 316 -8.67 31.22 7.28
C THR A 316 -8.24 30.22 8.34
N ALA A 317 -8.54 28.94 8.08
CA ALA A 317 -7.90 27.79 8.71
C ALA A 317 -7.03 27.04 7.70
N THR A 318 -5.99 26.38 8.19
CA THR A 318 -5.11 25.53 7.38
C THR A 318 -4.95 24.15 7.96
N GLN A 319 -4.78 23.16 7.07
CA GLN A 319 -4.31 21.82 7.42
C GLN A 319 -3.12 21.45 6.53
N SER A 320 -2.26 20.54 6.99
CA SER A 320 -1.14 20.05 6.19
C SER A 320 -0.87 18.58 6.42
N PHE A 321 -0.76 17.81 5.34
CA PHE A 321 -0.56 16.37 5.37
C PHE A 321 0.53 15.94 4.38
N GLY A 322 1.07 14.74 4.57
CA GLY A 322 2.05 14.16 3.66
C GLY A 322 1.38 13.51 2.45
N ALA A 323 1.92 13.73 1.26
CA ALA A 323 1.54 13.00 0.06
C ALA A 323 2.80 12.47 -0.62
N GLU A 324 2.83 11.18 -0.96
CA GLU A 324 4.00 10.55 -1.56
C GLU A 324 3.66 9.58 -2.69
N ALA A 325 4.58 9.50 -3.64
CA ALA A 325 4.65 8.47 -4.64
C ALA A 325 5.95 7.68 -4.41
N PRO A 326 5.92 6.53 -3.70
CA PRO A 326 7.13 5.77 -3.42
C PRO A 326 7.64 5.12 -4.71
N ASN A 327 8.96 5.17 -4.90
CA ASN A 327 9.64 4.38 -5.94
C ASN A 327 9.57 2.89 -5.56
N ARG A 328 9.04 2.05 -6.43
CA ARG A 328 8.84 0.61 -6.17
C ARG A 328 9.83 -0.21 -6.98
N ALA A 329 10.46 -1.18 -6.32
CA ALA A 329 11.44 -2.05 -6.97
C ALA A 329 10.87 -2.75 -8.21
N PRO A 330 11.69 -2.97 -9.25
CA PRO A 330 11.37 -3.89 -10.34
C PRO A 330 10.90 -5.24 -9.81
N ARG A 331 9.95 -5.89 -10.50
CA ARG A 331 9.50 -7.24 -10.15
C ARG A 331 9.82 -8.24 -11.26
N PRO A 332 10.15 -9.50 -10.92
CA PRO A 332 10.29 -10.56 -11.90
C PRO A 332 8.94 -10.90 -12.54
N LEU A 333 8.98 -11.27 -13.82
CA LEU A 333 7.87 -11.81 -14.59
C LEU A 333 8.18 -13.25 -15.01
N GLY A 334 7.65 -14.20 -14.25
CA GLY A 334 7.92 -15.63 -14.46
C GLY A 334 9.38 -15.99 -14.16
N SER A 335 9.97 -16.80 -15.02
CA SER A 335 11.36 -17.28 -14.95
C SER A 335 12.05 -17.12 -16.30
N ILE A 336 13.36 -16.87 -16.31
CA ILE A 336 14.17 -16.94 -17.53
C ILE A 336 14.38 -18.43 -17.86
N PRO A 337 14.15 -18.90 -19.10
CA PRO A 337 14.40 -20.30 -19.47
C PRO A 337 15.88 -20.69 -19.35
N ALA A 338 16.14 -21.94 -18.95
CA ALA A 338 17.48 -22.51 -19.01
C ALA A 338 18.01 -22.50 -20.46
N GLN A 339 19.32 -22.31 -20.61
CA GLN A 339 19.99 -22.22 -21.90
C GLN A 339 20.91 -23.43 -22.07
N ALA A 340 20.88 -24.03 -23.26
CA ALA A 340 21.87 -25.02 -23.70
C ALA A 340 22.75 -24.36 -24.76
N ILE A 341 24.07 -24.36 -24.51
CA ILE A 341 25.09 -23.83 -25.43
C ILE A 341 26.21 -24.86 -25.57
N ARG A 342 26.97 -24.81 -26.66
CA ARG A 342 28.15 -25.68 -26.82
C ARG A 342 29.41 -24.97 -26.33
N THR A 343 30.43 -25.76 -26.01
CA THR A 343 31.82 -25.29 -25.83
C THR A 343 32.22 -24.37 -26.99
N GLY A 344 32.60 -23.11 -26.70
CA GLY A 344 32.99 -22.11 -27.69
C GLY A 344 31.85 -21.34 -28.39
N ASP A 345 30.61 -21.83 -28.34
CA ASP A 345 29.45 -21.15 -28.90
C ASP A 345 29.01 -19.95 -28.05
N THR A 346 28.21 -19.06 -28.66
CA THR A 346 27.56 -17.94 -27.95
C THR A 346 26.04 -17.99 -28.11
N ALA A 347 25.32 -17.56 -27.07
CA ALA A 347 23.86 -17.40 -27.10
C ALA A 347 23.45 -16.04 -26.54
N ALA A 348 22.36 -15.48 -27.07
CA ALA A 348 21.83 -14.19 -26.66
C ALA A 348 20.45 -14.38 -25.99
N VAL A 349 20.35 -14.02 -24.71
CA VAL A 349 19.11 -14.10 -23.92
C VAL A 349 18.56 -12.69 -23.71
N ASP A 350 17.44 -12.36 -24.33
CA ASP A 350 16.71 -11.12 -24.03
C ASP A 350 15.95 -11.28 -22.70
N VAL A 351 16.32 -10.48 -21.69
CA VAL A 351 15.68 -10.50 -20.37
C VAL A 351 14.63 -9.41 -20.18
N SER A 352 14.36 -8.58 -21.20
CA SER A 352 13.42 -7.46 -21.10
C SER A 352 11.99 -7.89 -20.75
N ALA A 353 11.54 -9.04 -21.24
CA ALA A 353 10.21 -9.59 -20.95
C ALA A 353 10.10 -10.26 -19.56
N HIS A 354 11.23 -10.51 -18.89
CA HIS A 354 11.32 -11.24 -17.62
C HIS A 354 11.35 -10.34 -16.38
N PHE A 355 11.33 -9.02 -16.57
CA PHE A 355 11.23 -8.03 -15.49
C PHE A 355 10.26 -6.92 -15.90
N ALA A 356 9.55 -6.37 -14.92
CA ALA A 356 8.75 -5.16 -15.14
C ALA A 356 8.85 -4.22 -13.95
N ASP A 357 9.04 -2.95 -14.25
CA ASP A 357 8.97 -1.90 -13.25
C ASP A 357 7.50 -1.55 -12.92
N PRO A 358 7.09 -1.49 -11.64
CA PRO A 358 5.72 -1.12 -11.26
C PRO A 358 5.34 0.32 -11.58
N ASP A 359 6.30 1.25 -11.60
CA ASP A 359 6.11 2.67 -11.89
C ASP A 359 6.34 3.00 -13.37
N GLY A 360 6.93 2.06 -14.12
CA GLY A 360 7.22 2.14 -15.55
C GLY A 360 8.59 2.71 -15.86
N ASP A 361 9.54 2.64 -14.92
CA ASP A 361 10.89 3.14 -15.11
C ASP A 361 11.77 2.25 -16.02
N PRO A 362 12.72 2.84 -16.76
CA PRO A 362 13.60 2.10 -17.65
C PRO A 362 14.61 1.28 -16.84
N LEU A 363 14.59 -0.04 -17.06
CA LEU A 363 15.44 -0.98 -16.35
C LEU A 363 16.85 -1.04 -16.92
N THR A 364 17.83 -1.13 -16.02
CA THR A 364 19.23 -1.44 -16.32
C THR A 364 19.53 -2.87 -15.87
N TYR A 365 20.34 -3.60 -16.62
CA TYR A 365 20.60 -5.02 -16.36
C TYR A 365 22.07 -5.28 -16.01
N SER A 366 22.27 -6.27 -15.16
CA SER A 366 23.57 -6.82 -14.80
C SER A 366 23.43 -8.34 -14.67
N ALA A 367 24.50 -9.09 -14.93
CA ALA A 367 24.49 -10.55 -14.78
C ALA A 367 25.82 -11.06 -14.25
N SER A 368 25.77 -12.19 -13.55
CA SER A 368 26.92 -12.92 -13.03
C SER A 368 26.71 -14.42 -13.20
N SER A 369 27.78 -15.14 -13.55
CA SER A 369 27.81 -16.61 -13.58
C SER A 369 28.40 -17.16 -12.27
N SER A 370 27.84 -18.27 -11.78
CA SER A 370 28.43 -19.04 -10.68
C SER A 370 29.78 -19.64 -11.02
N ASP A 371 30.03 -19.93 -12.31
CA ASP A 371 31.29 -20.47 -12.82
C ASP A 371 31.57 -19.91 -14.23
N VAL A 372 32.34 -18.83 -14.26
CA VAL A 372 32.76 -18.17 -15.52
C VAL A 372 33.61 -19.05 -16.43
N GLY A 373 34.14 -20.18 -15.92
CA GLY A 373 34.87 -21.17 -16.71
C GLY A 373 33.95 -22.15 -17.43
N ILE A 374 32.72 -22.36 -16.94
CA ILE A 374 31.67 -23.12 -17.63
C ILE A 374 30.91 -22.18 -18.57
N ALA A 375 30.30 -21.10 -18.06
CA ALA A 375 29.62 -20.11 -18.89
C ALA A 375 30.01 -18.70 -18.45
N SER A 376 30.57 -17.91 -19.38
CA SER A 376 30.87 -16.50 -19.14
C SER A 376 29.74 -15.59 -19.66
N VAL A 377 29.56 -14.41 -19.06
CA VAL A 377 28.44 -13.51 -19.34
C VAL A 377 28.91 -12.11 -19.72
N ARG A 378 28.22 -11.49 -20.67
CA ARG A 378 28.36 -10.08 -21.06
C ARG A 378 26.98 -9.47 -21.23
N VAL A 379 26.76 -8.26 -20.70
CA VAL A 379 25.47 -7.58 -20.79
C VAL A 379 25.53 -6.48 -21.85
N VAL A 380 24.57 -6.48 -22.77
CA VAL A 380 24.42 -5.48 -23.83
C VAL A 380 22.96 -5.00 -23.84
N GLY A 381 22.69 -3.89 -23.16
CA GLY A 381 21.32 -3.40 -22.99
C GLY A 381 20.49 -4.35 -22.12
N ALA A 382 19.43 -4.93 -22.69
CA ALA A 382 18.61 -5.95 -22.06
C ALA A 382 18.96 -7.38 -22.51
N THR A 383 20.02 -7.55 -23.31
CA THR A 383 20.49 -8.87 -23.76
C THR A 383 21.66 -9.35 -22.92
N ILE A 384 21.56 -10.57 -22.41
CA ILE A 384 22.67 -11.29 -21.79
C ILE A 384 23.30 -12.19 -22.86
N GLU A 385 24.50 -11.83 -23.30
CA GLU A 385 25.33 -12.68 -24.13
C GLU A 385 26.04 -13.70 -23.23
N LEU A 386 25.82 -14.98 -23.51
CA LEU A 386 26.50 -16.12 -22.89
C LEU A 386 27.57 -16.64 -23.85
N THR A 387 28.72 -17.04 -23.33
CA THR A 387 29.75 -17.78 -24.08
C THR A 387 30.08 -19.08 -23.36
N GLY A 388 29.99 -20.20 -24.07
CA GLY A 388 30.33 -21.52 -23.56
C GLY A 388 31.84 -21.67 -23.38
N GLY A 389 32.25 -22.02 -22.15
CA GLY A 389 33.61 -22.37 -21.77
C GLY A 389 33.82 -23.87 -21.83
N ARG A 390 34.09 -24.50 -20.68
CA ARG A 390 34.11 -25.98 -20.54
C ARG A 390 32.71 -26.54 -20.32
N GLU A 391 32.58 -27.84 -20.56
CA GLU A 391 31.37 -28.60 -20.23
C GLU A 391 30.97 -28.52 -18.75
N GLY A 392 29.66 -28.50 -18.51
CA GLY A 392 29.09 -28.46 -17.17
C GLY A 392 27.82 -27.60 -17.10
N VAL A 393 27.43 -27.22 -15.89
CA VAL A 393 26.26 -26.36 -15.65
C VAL A 393 26.68 -25.19 -14.74
N ALA A 394 26.33 -23.97 -15.15
CA ALA A 394 26.53 -22.77 -14.35
C ALA A 394 25.19 -22.03 -14.14
N GLU A 395 24.98 -21.51 -12.94
CA GLU A 395 23.83 -20.66 -12.64
C GLU A 395 24.15 -19.22 -13.06
N ILE A 396 23.29 -18.64 -13.90
CA ILE A 396 23.37 -17.25 -14.33
C ILE A 396 22.33 -16.44 -13.56
N ALA A 397 22.81 -15.60 -12.63
CA ALA A 397 21.97 -14.65 -11.91
C ALA A 397 21.92 -13.32 -12.67
N VAL A 398 20.72 -12.88 -13.05
CA VAL A 398 20.45 -11.62 -13.76
C VAL A 398 19.69 -10.68 -12.82
N THR A 399 20.21 -9.48 -12.63
CA THR A 399 19.60 -8.44 -11.79
C THR A 399 19.19 -7.25 -12.65
N ALA A 400 17.89 -6.92 -12.60
CA ALA A 400 17.31 -5.73 -13.19
C ALA A 400 17.14 -4.64 -12.13
N ALA A 401 17.65 -3.44 -12.38
CA ALA A 401 17.62 -2.30 -11.46
C ALA A 401 16.98 -1.07 -12.10
N ASP A 402 16.16 -0.37 -11.32
CA ASP A 402 15.59 0.93 -11.69
C ASP A 402 16.62 2.07 -11.54
N PRO A 403 16.34 3.29 -12.05
CA PRO A 403 17.23 4.45 -11.88
C PRO A 403 17.38 4.93 -10.43
N GLY A 404 16.52 4.48 -9.50
CA GLY A 404 16.62 4.73 -8.06
C GLY A 404 17.53 3.74 -7.32
N GLY A 405 17.99 2.69 -8.00
CA GLY A 405 18.86 1.65 -7.44
C GLY A 405 18.12 0.51 -6.74
N LEU A 406 16.78 0.45 -6.79
CA LEU A 406 16.04 -0.74 -6.35
C LEU A 406 16.09 -1.80 -7.46
N SER A 407 16.08 -3.08 -7.09
CA SER A 407 16.29 -4.17 -8.04
C SER A 407 15.57 -5.46 -7.70
N ALA A 408 15.44 -6.32 -8.70
CA ALA A 408 15.08 -7.73 -8.54
C ALA A 408 16.03 -8.62 -9.35
N THR A 409 16.20 -9.86 -8.87
CA THR A 409 17.10 -10.85 -9.46
C THR A 409 16.31 -12.10 -9.85
N LEU A 410 16.64 -12.67 -11.01
CA LEU A 410 16.24 -14.01 -11.43
C LEU A 410 17.48 -14.83 -11.78
N SER A 411 17.45 -16.13 -11.50
CA SER A 411 18.47 -17.07 -11.94
C SER A 411 17.94 -18.02 -13.01
N PHE A 412 18.82 -18.47 -13.90
CA PHE A 412 18.57 -19.60 -14.80
C PHE A 412 19.84 -20.43 -14.98
N GLN A 413 19.70 -21.69 -15.41
CA GLN A 413 20.85 -22.56 -15.67
C GLN A 413 21.36 -22.38 -17.11
N ALA A 414 22.67 -22.21 -17.27
CA ALA A 414 23.38 -22.35 -18.53
C ALA A 414 24.13 -23.69 -18.52
N THR A 415 23.62 -24.64 -19.30
CA THR A 415 24.28 -25.93 -19.53
C THR A 415 25.19 -25.80 -20.75
N VAL A 416 26.47 -26.09 -20.56
CA VAL A 416 27.45 -26.17 -21.64
C VAL A 416 27.70 -27.64 -21.94
N SER A 417 27.36 -28.06 -23.15
CA SER A 417 27.65 -29.40 -23.65
C SER A 417 28.91 -29.40 -24.53
N GLY A 418 29.47 -30.58 -24.73
CA GLY A 418 30.45 -30.81 -25.78
C GLY A 418 29.89 -30.51 -27.17
N GLU A 419 30.78 -30.54 -28.15
CA GLU A 419 30.38 -30.72 -29.54
C GLU A 419 29.71 -32.09 -29.67
N GLU A 420 28.57 -32.14 -30.34
CA GLU A 420 27.83 -33.37 -30.55
C GLU A 420 28.60 -34.17 -31.60
N GLU A 421 29.29 -35.25 -31.19
CA GLU A 421 29.95 -36.13 -32.15
C GLU A 421 28.90 -36.58 -33.19
N PRO A 422 29.26 -36.65 -34.49
CA PRO A 422 28.36 -37.21 -35.48
C PRO A 422 27.97 -38.63 -35.03
N PRO A 423 26.72 -39.07 -35.27
CA PRO A 423 26.32 -40.43 -34.93
C PRO A 423 27.31 -41.40 -35.58
N SER A 424 27.95 -42.22 -34.73
CA SER A 424 28.83 -43.29 -35.18
C SER A 424 28.03 -44.20 -36.12
N SER A 425 28.56 -44.48 -37.31
CA SER A 425 27.94 -45.47 -38.20
C SER A 425 27.98 -46.88 -37.63
N PHE A 426 28.82 -47.13 -36.61
CA PHE A 426 28.93 -48.41 -35.94
C PHE A 426 28.09 -48.48 -34.65
N GLU A 427 27.04 -49.30 -34.61
CA GLU A 427 26.25 -49.55 -33.39
C GLU A 427 26.57 -50.91 -32.73
N ILE A 428 27.16 -50.83 -31.53
CA ILE A 428 27.14 -51.94 -30.57
C ILE A 428 25.85 -51.85 -29.77
N GLU A 429 25.01 -52.89 -29.78
CA GLU A 429 23.82 -52.99 -28.92
C GLU A 429 24.06 -54.03 -27.81
N ILE A 430 23.88 -53.64 -26.56
CA ILE A 430 24.00 -54.55 -25.42
C ILE A 430 22.63 -55.12 -25.05
N HIS A 431 22.55 -56.45 -25.01
CA HIS A 431 21.42 -57.18 -24.46
C HIS A 431 21.79 -57.80 -23.12
N PHE A 432 21.34 -57.18 -22.03
CA PHE A 432 21.49 -57.70 -20.67
C PHE A 432 20.63 -58.96 -20.50
N ALA A 433 21.27 -60.13 -20.61
CA ALA A 433 20.63 -61.45 -20.54
C ALA A 433 20.30 -61.88 -19.09
N THR A 434 20.93 -61.24 -18.11
CA THR A 434 20.64 -61.38 -16.68
C THR A 434 20.45 -59.99 -16.05
N ALA A 435 19.87 -59.93 -14.85
CA ALA A 435 19.76 -58.68 -14.11
C ALA A 435 21.15 -58.19 -13.67
N MET A 436 21.36 -56.88 -13.74
CA MET A 436 22.59 -56.18 -13.32
C MET A 436 22.23 -54.92 -12.51
N SER A 437 23.19 -54.41 -11.75
CA SER A 437 23.06 -53.13 -11.03
C SER A 437 23.07 -51.93 -12.00
N ALA A 438 22.61 -50.76 -11.54
CA ALA A 438 22.66 -49.55 -12.34
C ALA A 438 24.10 -49.08 -12.62
N SER A 439 25.04 -49.31 -11.70
CA SER A 439 26.47 -49.03 -11.86
C SER A 439 27.14 -50.00 -12.85
N GLN A 440 26.78 -51.29 -12.80
CA GLN A 440 27.22 -52.28 -13.78
C GLN A 440 26.75 -51.89 -15.19
N MET A 441 25.44 -51.64 -15.37
CA MET A 441 24.91 -51.20 -16.67
C MET A 441 25.57 -49.92 -17.18
N ALA A 442 25.88 -48.96 -16.30
CA ALA A 442 26.60 -47.74 -16.67
C ALA A 442 28.05 -48.01 -17.13
N ALA A 443 28.76 -48.95 -16.49
CA ALA A 443 30.10 -49.37 -16.93
C ALA A 443 30.06 -50.07 -18.31
N PHE A 444 29.03 -50.89 -18.58
CA PHE A 444 28.79 -51.46 -19.91
C PHE A 444 28.52 -50.39 -20.98
N GLU A 445 27.66 -49.40 -20.71
CA GLU A 445 27.41 -48.30 -21.65
C GLU A 445 28.66 -47.41 -21.86
N SER A 446 29.51 -47.23 -20.86
CA SER A 446 30.79 -46.51 -21.01
C SER A 446 31.77 -47.26 -21.92
N ALA A 447 31.96 -48.56 -21.68
CA ALA A 447 32.78 -49.42 -22.52
C ALA A 447 32.26 -49.50 -23.98
N ARG A 448 30.93 -49.60 -24.14
CA ARG A 448 30.23 -49.53 -25.43
C ARG A 448 30.53 -48.23 -26.15
N ALA A 449 30.31 -47.09 -25.49
CA ALA A 449 30.57 -45.77 -26.06
C ALA A 449 32.04 -45.60 -26.45
N ARG A 450 32.98 -46.09 -25.63
CA ARG A 450 34.43 -46.05 -25.91
C ARG A 450 34.77 -46.80 -27.20
N TRP A 451 34.21 -48.00 -27.41
CA TRP A 451 34.42 -48.76 -28.64
C TRP A 451 33.68 -48.16 -29.85
N MET A 452 32.44 -47.71 -29.69
CA MET A 452 31.68 -47.03 -30.77
C MET A 452 32.39 -45.76 -31.24
N ALA A 453 32.99 -44.97 -30.35
CA ALA A 453 33.79 -43.80 -30.73
C ALA A 453 35.05 -44.18 -31.51
N VAL A 454 35.77 -45.23 -31.09
CA VAL A 454 36.94 -45.77 -31.83
C VAL A 454 36.55 -46.29 -33.21
N LEU A 455 35.34 -46.88 -33.32
CA LEU A 455 34.80 -47.48 -34.54
C LEU A 455 33.85 -46.54 -35.32
N ALA A 456 33.79 -45.25 -35.00
CA ALA A 456 32.76 -44.35 -35.50
C ALA A 456 32.74 -44.15 -37.03
N ASP A 457 33.84 -44.48 -37.71
CA ASP A 457 33.97 -44.45 -39.18
C ASP A 457 33.73 -45.85 -39.83
N THR A 458 33.44 -46.89 -39.03
CA THR A 458 33.05 -48.23 -39.53
C THR A 458 31.55 -48.27 -39.80
N GLU A 459 31.17 -48.88 -40.91
CA GLU A 459 29.82 -49.33 -41.22
C GLU A 459 29.93 -50.80 -41.66
N LEU A 460 29.22 -51.71 -41.00
CA LEU A 460 29.06 -53.08 -41.48
C LEU A 460 27.67 -53.28 -42.09
N PRO A 461 27.50 -54.20 -43.06
CA PRO A 461 26.17 -54.51 -43.56
C PRO A 461 25.28 -55.11 -42.46
N ASP A 462 24.04 -54.63 -42.38
CA ASP A 462 22.92 -55.25 -41.68
C ASP A 462 22.98 -56.78 -41.75
N MET A 463 22.76 -57.46 -40.63
CA MET A 463 22.59 -58.91 -40.59
C MET A 463 21.13 -59.28 -40.31
N PRO A 464 20.35 -59.69 -41.34
CA PRO A 464 19.01 -60.22 -41.14
C PRO A 464 19.00 -61.45 -40.25
N VAL A 465 17.96 -61.59 -39.44
CA VAL A 465 17.70 -62.75 -38.57
C VAL A 465 16.35 -63.35 -38.99
N PRO A 466 16.30 -64.28 -39.97
CA PRO A 466 15.06 -64.69 -40.61
C PRO A 466 14.01 -65.37 -39.70
N GLU A 467 14.43 -65.89 -38.54
CA GLU A 467 13.54 -66.48 -37.54
C GLU A 467 13.08 -65.46 -36.47
N GLY A 468 13.54 -64.21 -36.55
CA GLY A 468 13.23 -63.15 -35.58
C GLY A 468 13.84 -63.35 -34.19
N VAL A 469 14.72 -64.35 -34.02
CA VAL A 469 15.37 -64.70 -32.74
C VAL A 469 16.87 -64.88 -32.98
N LEU A 470 17.66 -63.94 -32.48
CA LEU A 470 19.10 -64.05 -32.40
C LEU A 470 19.47 -64.94 -31.20
N ARG A 471 20.36 -65.90 -31.42
CA ARG A 471 20.81 -66.88 -30.42
C ARG A 471 22.31 -66.74 -30.19
N CYS A 472 22.73 -66.82 -28.94
CA CYS A 472 24.13 -66.87 -28.55
C CYS A 472 24.26 -67.67 -27.25
N ARG A 473 24.93 -68.84 -27.32
CA ARG A 473 24.86 -69.89 -26.27
C ARG A 473 23.39 -70.17 -25.87
N SER A 474 23.05 -70.04 -24.59
CA SER A 474 21.69 -70.19 -24.05
C SER A 474 20.85 -68.92 -24.09
N TYR A 475 21.41 -67.80 -24.57
CA TYR A 475 20.75 -66.50 -24.58
C TYR A 475 20.01 -66.26 -25.91
N GLU A 476 18.83 -65.66 -25.81
CA GLU A 476 17.94 -65.39 -26.94
C GLU A 476 17.44 -63.95 -26.90
N ARG A 477 17.52 -63.24 -28.02
CA ARG A 477 16.92 -61.91 -28.18
C ARG A 477 16.01 -61.90 -29.41
N ARG A 478 14.83 -61.29 -29.29
CA ARG A 478 13.99 -61.00 -30.45
C ARG A 478 14.49 -59.79 -31.20
N VAL A 479 14.85 -59.98 -32.45
CA VAL A 479 15.39 -58.96 -33.36
C VAL A 479 15.24 -59.45 -34.80
N GLU A 480 14.87 -58.57 -35.72
CA GLU A 480 14.69 -58.91 -37.16
C GLU A 480 15.98 -58.67 -37.97
N VAL A 481 16.78 -57.67 -37.56
CA VAL A 481 18.05 -57.26 -38.17
C VAL A 481 18.98 -56.78 -37.05
N VAL A 482 20.24 -57.21 -37.07
CA VAL A 482 21.31 -56.61 -36.27
C VAL A 482 22.06 -55.61 -37.15
N ASP A 483 22.22 -54.37 -36.70
CA ASP A 483 22.90 -53.29 -37.43
C ASP A 483 24.39 -53.62 -37.60
N ASP A 484 25.24 -53.35 -36.61
CA ASP A 484 26.63 -53.86 -36.58
C ASP A 484 26.80 -55.05 -35.64
N LEU A 485 26.58 -54.88 -34.34
CA LEU A 485 26.94 -55.91 -33.35
C LEU A 485 25.97 -55.95 -32.17
N THR A 486 25.34 -57.11 -31.91
CA THR A 486 24.64 -57.36 -30.64
C THR A 486 25.51 -58.17 -29.68
N ILE A 487 25.71 -57.67 -28.46
CA ILE A 487 26.45 -58.38 -27.41
C ILE A 487 25.49 -58.79 -26.28
N PHE A 488 25.44 -60.08 -25.98
CA PHE A 488 24.72 -60.63 -24.84
C PHE A 488 25.58 -60.50 -23.59
N ALA A 489 25.21 -59.61 -22.66
CA ALA A 489 25.92 -59.38 -21.41
C ALA A 489 25.23 -60.14 -20.26
N ALA A 490 25.97 -60.97 -19.54
CA ALA A 490 25.46 -61.82 -18.47
C ALA A 490 26.32 -61.78 -17.20
N VAL A 491 25.70 -62.11 -16.07
CA VAL A 491 26.33 -62.35 -14.76
C VAL A 491 25.98 -63.76 -14.33
N ALA A 492 26.99 -64.57 -14.01
CA ALA A 492 26.85 -65.95 -13.58
C ALA A 492 27.98 -66.30 -12.60
N GLU A 493 27.85 -67.38 -11.84
CA GLU A 493 28.98 -67.93 -11.10
C GLU A 493 29.87 -68.70 -12.11
N ILE A 494 31.15 -68.35 -12.22
CA ILE A 494 32.11 -68.96 -13.16
C ILE A 494 33.05 -69.91 -12.41
N ASP A 495 33.92 -69.38 -11.55
CA ASP A 495 34.81 -70.14 -10.67
C ASP A 495 34.86 -69.65 -9.21
N GLY A 496 34.19 -68.54 -8.89
CA GLY A 496 34.01 -68.00 -7.54
C GLY A 496 34.87 -66.75 -7.30
N VAL A 497 35.20 -66.45 -6.03
CA VAL A 497 36.00 -65.25 -5.72
C VAL A 497 37.44 -65.44 -6.15
N GLY A 498 37.84 -64.74 -7.20
CA GLY A 498 39.19 -64.70 -7.75
C GLY A 498 39.48 -65.86 -8.69
N GLY A 499 39.50 -65.57 -9.98
CA GLY A 499 39.79 -66.53 -11.04
C GLY A 499 39.54 -65.88 -12.40
N THR A 500 38.50 -66.33 -13.09
CA THR A 500 38.05 -65.73 -14.35
C THR A 500 37.05 -64.60 -14.06
N LEU A 501 37.54 -63.36 -13.99
CA LEU A 501 36.74 -62.18 -13.66
C LEU A 501 35.62 -61.90 -14.67
N GLY A 502 35.91 -62.20 -15.95
CA GLY A 502 35.01 -62.14 -17.07
C GLY A 502 35.48 -63.07 -18.18
N GLN A 503 34.57 -63.45 -19.06
CA GLN A 503 34.88 -64.21 -20.27
C GLN A 503 34.03 -63.73 -21.45
N ALA A 504 34.62 -63.70 -22.65
CA ALA A 504 33.96 -63.18 -23.85
C ALA A 504 34.31 -63.94 -25.13
N TYR A 505 33.34 -63.98 -26.05
CA TYR A 505 33.54 -64.52 -27.39
C TYR A 505 32.44 -64.06 -28.36
N PHE A 506 32.61 -64.34 -29.65
CA PHE A 506 31.57 -64.14 -30.66
C PHE A 506 30.79 -65.43 -30.97
N CYS A 507 29.49 -65.29 -31.20
CA CYS A 507 28.60 -66.40 -31.56
C CYS A 507 28.35 -66.48 -33.07
N GLY A 508 28.56 -65.39 -33.82
CA GLY A 508 28.29 -65.39 -35.24
C GLY A 508 29.08 -64.35 -36.05
N LEU A 509 29.54 -64.77 -37.23
CA LEU A 509 30.34 -63.98 -38.18
C LEU A 509 29.60 -63.71 -39.50
N ARG A 510 29.82 -62.52 -40.06
CA ARG A 510 29.42 -62.15 -41.42
C ARG A 510 30.30 -62.91 -42.42
N SER A 511 29.72 -63.64 -43.37
CA SER A 511 30.49 -64.48 -44.31
C SER A 511 31.42 -63.70 -45.25
N ALA A 512 31.17 -62.40 -45.46
CA ALA A 512 31.93 -61.57 -46.39
C ALA A 512 33.16 -60.93 -45.75
N SER A 513 33.00 -60.32 -44.56
CA SER A 513 34.08 -59.66 -43.83
C SER A 513 34.76 -60.56 -42.80
N ARG A 514 34.14 -61.68 -42.40
CA ARG A 514 34.51 -62.48 -41.22
C ARG A 514 34.59 -61.65 -39.93
N LEU A 515 33.79 -60.59 -39.84
CA LEU A 515 33.62 -59.79 -38.63
C LEU A 515 32.35 -60.20 -37.86
N PRO A 516 32.29 -60.03 -36.54
CA PRO A 516 31.18 -60.48 -35.71
C PRO A 516 29.92 -59.67 -35.96
N TYR A 517 28.76 -60.33 -35.95
CA TYR A 517 27.45 -59.68 -35.81
C TYR A 517 26.81 -59.99 -34.45
N SER A 518 27.26 -61.04 -33.76
CA SER A 518 26.82 -61.33 -32.40
C SER A 518 27.91 -61.95 -31.56
N GLY A 519 27.88 -61.67 -30.25
CA GLY A 519 28.74 -62.31 -29.25
C GLY A 519 28.17 -62.19 -27.85
N PHE A 520 28.93 -62.64 -26.86
CA PHE A 520 28.56 -62.54 -25.46
C PHE A 520 29.75 -62.15 -24.58
N MET A 521 29.43 -61.61 -23.41
CA MET A 521 30.34 -61.42 -22.29
C MET A 521 29.63 -61.92 -21.02
N GLU A 522 30.34 -62.68 -20.19
CA GLU A 522 29.81 -63.26 -18.95
C GLU A 522 30.80 -62.97 -17.81
N PHE A 523 30.33 -62.34 -16.74
CA PHE A 523 31.16 -61.89 -15.60
C PHE A 523 30.85 -62.71 -14.35
N ASP A 524 31.88 -63.01 -13.55
CA ASP A 524 31.67 -63.76 -12.31
C ASP A 524 30.93 -62.90 -11.28
N ALA A 525 29.75 -63.37 -10.89
CA ALA A 525 28.92 -62.79 -9.85
C ALA A 525 29.66 -62.59 -8.51
N ALA A 526 30.65 -63.45 -8.22
CA ALA A 526 31.45 -63.41 -7.01
C ALA A 526 32.49 -62.27 -6.97
N ASP A 527 32.93 -61.77 -8.14
CA ASP A 527 34.00 -60.75 -8.25
C ASP A 527 33.48 -59.35 -8.67
N LEU A 528 32.21 -59.21 -9.06
CA LEU A 528 31.63 -57.93 -9.45
C LEU A 528 31.71 -56.85 -8.35
N GLU A 529 31.39 -57.17 -7.09
CA GLU A 529 31.41 -56.18 -5.99
C GLU A 529 32.84 -55.66 -5.71
N SER A 530 33.85 -56.53 -5.82
CA SER A 530 35.27 -56.15 -5.74
C SER A 530 35.66 -55.27 -6.91
N MET A 531 35.29 -55.63 -8.15
CA MET A 531 35.61 -54.83 -9.34
C MET A 531 34.93 -53.44 -9.34
N GLU A 532 33.70 -53.32 -8.82
CA GLU A 532 33.03 -52.04 -8.61
C GLU A 532 33.72 -51.20 -7.52
N THR A 533 34.15 -51.84 -6.43
CA THR A 533 34.81 -51.16 -5.30
C THR A 533 36.24 -50.71 -5.61
N GLU A 534 36.97 -51.50 -6.40
CA GLU A 534 38.35 -51.21 -6.83
C GLU A 534 38.40 -50.29 -8.07
N GLY A 535 37.26 -50.06 -8.73
CA GLY A 535 37.18 -49.22 -9.93
C GLY A 535 37.75 -49.87 -11.19
N THR A 536 37.86 -51.21 -11.21
CA THR A 536 38.41 -51.98 -12.33
C THR A 536 37.34 -52.47 -13.30
N LEU A 537 36.07 -52.57 -12.88
CA LEU A 537 34.98 -53.16 -13.66
C LEU A 537 34.89 -52.62 -15.11
N GLU A 538 34.93 -51.30 -15.29
CA GLU A 538 34.83 -50.68 -16.61
C GLU A 538 35.98 -51.09 -17.54
N ALA A 539 37.20 -51.21 -17.02
CA ALA A 539 38.37 -51.64 -17.78
C ALA A 539 38.27 -53.12 -18.19
N VAL A 540 37.72 -53.98 -17.31
CA VAL A 540 37.47 -55.39 -17.65
C VAL A 540 36.36 -55.50 -18.70
N ILE A 541 35.25 -54.75 -18.57
CA ILE A 541 34.20 -54.76 -19.62
C ILE A 541 34.73 -54.24 -20.96
N LEU A 542 35.57 -53.20 -20.95
CA LEU A 542 36.22 -52.70 -22.16
C LEU A 542 37.13 -53.75 -22.82
N HIS A 543 37.88 -54.50 -22.01
CA HIS A 543 38.72 -55.62 -22.44
C HIS A 543 37.88 -56.75 -23.06
N GLU A 544 36.88 -57.28 -22.34
CA GLU A 544 35.98 -58.33 -22.82
C GLU A 544 35.28 -57.95 -24.13
N MET A 545 34.83 -56.69 -24.25
CA MET A 545 34.18 -56.19 -25.45
C MET A 545 35.16 -56.15 -26.65
N GLY A 546 36.46 -55.96 -26.39
CA GLY A 546 37.53 -56.10 -27.38
C GLY A 546 37.64 -57.53 -27.92
N HIS A 547 37.49 -58.55 -27.08
CA HIS A 547 37.42 -59.95 -27.52
C HIS A 547 36.17 -60.26 -28.35
N VAL A 548 35.02 -59.66 -28.02
CA VAL A 548 33.81 -59.77 -28.85
C VAL A 548 33.98 -59.11 -30.22
N LEU A 549 34.71 -57.99 -30.30
CA LEU A 549 35.09 -57.35 -31.58
C LEU A 549 36.14 -58.15 -32.38
N GLY A 550 36.74 -59.17 -31.77
CA GLY A 550 37.65 -60.11 -32.43
C GLY A 550 39.14 -59.91 -32.13
N ILE A 551 39.50 -59.03 -31.20
CA ILE A 551 40.88 -58.93 -30.72
C ILE A 551 41.21 -60.25 -30.00
N GLY A 552 42.34 -60.88 -30.33
CA GLY A 552 42.64 -62.27 -29.94
C GLY A 552 41.82 -63.30 -30.72
N SER A 553 40.50 -63.22 -30.56
CA SER A 553 39.53 -64.23 -30.98
C SER A 553 39.39 -64.43 -32.50
N LEU A 554 39.70 -63.42 -33.33
CA LEU A 554 39.63 -63.49 -34.80
C LEU A 554 40.99 -63.60 -35.51
N TRP A 555 42.12 -63.53 -34.80
CA TRP A 555 43.43 -63.36 -35.45
C TRP A 555 43.83 -64.54 -36.34
N ASP A 556 43.62 -65.79 -35.92
CA ASP A 556 43.87 -66.97 -36.74
C ASP A 556 42.91 -67.03 -37.95
N HIS A 557 41.62 -66.75 -37.71
CA HIS A 557 40.61 -66.70 -38.76
C HIS A 557 40.89 -65.67 -39.85
N HIS A 558 41.71 -64.65 -39.59
CA HIS A 558 42.17 -63.68 -40.58
C HIS A 558 43.62 -63.87 -41.06
N GLU A 559 44.28 -64.97 -40.70
CA GLU A 559 45.70 -65.24 -40.99
C GLU A 559 46.65 -64.15 -40.42
N LEU A 560 46.20 -63.44 -39.38
CA LEU A 560 46.96 -62.41 -38.69
C LEU A 560 47.77 -62.98 -37.51
N LEU A 561 47.40 -64.15 -36.98
CA LEU A 561 48.23 -64.88 -36.02
C LEU A 561 49.31 -65.69 -36.75
N ARG A 562 50.53 -65.70 -36.21
CA ARG A 562 51.66 -66.51 -36.70
C ARG A 562 52.29 -67.28 -35.54
N ASP A 563 52.70 -68.50 -35.86
CA ASP A 563 53.26 -69.48 -34.92
C ASP A 563 52.39 -69.66 -33.64
N PRO A 564 51.10 -70.02 -33.77
CA PRO A 564 50.17 -70.20 -32.64
C PRO A 564 50.67 -71.23 -31.64
N SER A 565 50.75 -70.85 -30.36
CA SER A 565 51.27 -71.65 -29.26
C SER A 565 50.33 -72.78 -28.84
N LEU A 566 49.01 -72.60 -28.95
CA LEU A 566 48.03 -73.64 -28.62
C LEU A 566 48.10 -74.84 -29.58
N ALA A 567 48.55 -74.61 -30.81
CA ALA A 567 48.76 -75.67 -31.82
C ALA A 567 50.18 -76.28 -31.79
N ALA A 568 51.08 -75.77 -30.94
CA ALA A 568 52.49 -76.15 -30.93
C ALA A 568 52.84 -77.17 -29.83
N GLU A 569 53.72 -78.13 -30.16
CA GLU A 569 54.26 -79.09 -29.17
C GLU A 569 55.39 -78.50 -28.30
N MET A 570 55.93 -77.34 -28.68
CA MET A 570 57.05 -76.64 -28.03
C MET A 570 56.78 -75.12 -27.94
N GLU A 571 57.54 -74.41 -27.12
CA GLU A 571 57.51 -72.94 -27.06
C GLU A 571 57.86 -72.33 -28.44
N VAL A 572 56.95 -71.50 -28.96
CA VAL A 572 57.04 -70.83 -30.26
C VAL A 572 56.86 -69.32 -30.08
N ASP A 573 57.44 -68.52 -30.98
CA ASP A 573 57.37 -67.05 -30.88
C ASP A 573 56.09 -66.51 -31.53
N THR A 574 54.96 -66.78 -30.88
CA THR A 574 53.63 -66.38 -31.35
C THR A 574 53.52 -64.87 -31.47
N HIS A 575 53.08 -64.38 -32.63
CA HIS A 575 53.03 -62.95 -32.91
C HIS A 575 51.91 -62.58 -33.89
N PHE A 576 51.52 -61.31 -33.85
CA PHE A 576 50.52 -60.74 -34.73
C PHE A 576 51.17 -60.06 -35.95
N ALA A 577 50.77 -60.48 -37.14
CA ALA A 577 51.37 -60.11 -38.42
C ALA A 577 50.66 -58.92 -39.13
N GLY A 578 49.69 -58.28 -38.48
CA GLY A 578 48.99 -57.11 -39.03
C GLY A 578 49.93 -55.91 -39.22
N ALA A 579 49.93 -55.35 -40.44
CA ALA A 579 50.90 -54.33 -40.83
C ALA A 579 50.66 -52.98 -40.13
N LYS A 580 49.41 -52.65 -39.80
CA LYS A 580 49.07 -51.42 -39.07
C LYS A 580 49.49 -51.55 -37.61
N ALA A 581 49.20 -52.67 -36.96
CA ALA A 581 49.61 -52.95 -35.58
C ALA A 581 51.13 -53.02 -35.44
N ILE A 582 51.86 -53.63 -36.38
CA ILE A 582 53.34 -53.64 -36.39
C ILE A 582 53.90 -52.20 -36.43
N ARG A 583 53.33 -51.33 -37.25
CA ARG A 583 53.72 -49.92 -37.31
C ARG A 583 53.44 -49.21 -35.99
N ALA A 584 52.23 -49.35 -35.44
CA ALA A 584 51.85 -48.76 -34.17
C ALA A 584 52.74 -49.25 -33.02
N PHE A 585 53.10 -50.54 -33.02
CA PHE A 585 54.03 -51.14 -32.05
C PHE A 585 55.41 -50.48 -32.11
N ASP A 586 55.96 -50.26 -33.31
CA ASP A 586 57.21 -49.52 -33.47
C ASP A 586 57.11 -48.09 -32.96
N GLU A 587 56.01 -47.39 -33.23
CA GLU A 587 55.73 -46.03 -32.77
C GLU A 587 55.58 -45.92 -31.23
N VAL A 588 55.07 -46.94 -30.54
CA VAL A 588 55.02 -46.99 -29.06
C VAL A 588 56.34 -47.43 -28.38
N GLY A 589 57.42 -47.57 -29.16
CA GLY A 589 58.77 -47.91 -28.67
C GLY A 589 59.27 -49.29 -29.07
N GLY A 590 58.45 -50.06 -29.80
CA GLY A 590 58.76 -51.40 -30.29
C GLY A 590 59.85 -51.46 -31.36
N ALA A 591 60.28 -50.31 -31.92
CA ALA A 591 61.28 -50.24 -32.98
C ALA A 591 62.57 -51.01 -32.63
N ALA A 592 63.03 -50.92 -31.38
CA ALA A 592 64.22 -51.60 -30.86
C ALA A 592 63.95 -53.02 -30.30
N TYR A 593 62.73 -53.55 -30.43
CA TYR A 593 62.40 -54.91 -30.01
C TYR A 593 63.15 -55.94 -30.87
N ALA A 594 63.94 -56.79 -30.21
CA ALA A 594 64.81 -57.78 -30.84
C ALA A 594 64.79 -59.14 -30.11
N ARG A 595 63.72 -59.42 -29.35
CA ARG A 595 63.54 -60.70 -28.60
C ARG A 595 62.68 -61.72 -29.35
N GLY A 596 62.23 -61.38 -30.54
CA GLY A 596 61.27 -62.13 -31.34
C GLY A 596 60.73 -61.26 -32.48
N ALA A 597 59.67 -61.73 -33.11
CA ALA A 597 58.88 -60.97 -34.07
C ALA A 597 58.15 -59.78 -33.41
N LYS A 598 57.65 -58.86 -34.25
CA LYS A 598 56.93 -57.65 -33.80
C LYS A 598 55.51 -58.00 -33.37
N VAL A 599 54.94 -57.19 -32.48
CA VAL A 599 53.62 -57.45 -31.86
C VAL A 599 53.54 -58.87 -31.24
N PRO A 600 54.38 -59.18 -30.25
CA PRO A 600 54.40 -60.50 -29.62
C PRO A 600 53.09 -60.77 -28.88
N VAL A 601 52.51 -61.94 -29.14
CA VAL A 601 51.30 -62.48 -28.54
C VAL A 601 51.67 -63.39 -27.36
N GLU A 602 50.80 -63.50 -26.37
CA GLU A 602 51.01 -64.33 -25.18
C GLU A 602 51.06 -65.82 -25.55
N ASN A 603 52.04 -66.51 -24.97
CA ASN A 603 52.45 -67.86 -25.37
C ASN A 603 52.99 -68.70 -24.19
N MET A 604 52.73 -68.24 -22.95
CA MET A 604 53.29 -68.77 -21.70
C MET A 604 52.23 -68.95 -20.60
N GLY A 605 50.94 -68.95 -20.97
CA GLY A 605 49.75 -68.91 -20.13
C GLY A 605 49.00 -70.24 -20.04
N THR A 606 49.60 -71.24 -19.39
CA THR A 606 48.93 -72.48 -18.93
C THR A 606 48.25 -73.39 -19.98
N ARG A 607 48.27 -73.04 -21.28
CA ARG A 607 47.39 -73.63 -22.31
C ARG A 607 45.90 -73.42 -22.05
N SER A 608 45.53 -72.26 -21.49
CA SER A 608 44.15 -71.75 -21.46
C SER A 608 43.90 -70.79 -22.62
N GLY A 609 42.67 -70.31 -22.82
CA GLY A 609 42.29 -69.34 -23.84
C GLY A 609 43.03 -68.00 -23.78
N SER A 610 43.73 -67.73 -22.68
CA SER A 610 44.63 -66.59 -22.53
C SER A 610 45.82 -66.63 -23.50
N ASP A 611 46.36 -67.82 -23.79
CA ASP A 611 47.37 -68.05 -24.83
C ASP A 611 46.78 -67.80 -26.23
N ASP A 612 47.59 -67.31 -27.17
CA ASP A 612 47.21 -66.93 -28.54
C ASP A 612 46.19 -65.78 -28.68
N SER A 613 45.53 -65.35 -27.60
CA SER A 613 44.46 -64.33 -27.61
C SER A 613 44.88 -62.95 -27.06
N HIS A 614 46.00 -62.87 -26.35
CA HIS A 614 46.45 -61.64 -25.67
C HIS A 614 47.76 -61.07 -26.22
N TRP A 615 48.02 -59.80 -25.97
CA TRP A 615 49.36 -59.25 -26.10
C TRP A 615 50.28 -59.80 -25.00
N ARG A 616 51.51 -60.19 -25.37
CA ARG A 616 52.46 -60.82 -24.45
C ARG A 616 52.76 -59.91 -23.26
N LYS A 617 52.33 -60.28 -22.06
CA LYS A 617 52.41 -59.45 -20.85
C LYS A 617 53.83 -59.04 -20.52
N SER A 618 54.79 -59.94 -20.77
CA SER A 618 56.22 -59.69 -20.57
C SER A 618 56.81 -58.60 -21.48
N VAL A 619 56.03 -58.08 -22.43
CA VAL A 619 56.40 -57.01 -23.36
C VAL A 619 55.48 -55.79 -23.21
N PHE A 620 54.16 -56.00 -23.14
CA PHE A 620 53.17 -54.92 -23.08
C PHE A 620 52.86 -54.43 -21.66
N GLY A 621 53.19 -55.19 -20.62
CA GLY A 621 52.89 -54.81 -19.23
C GLY A 621 51.39 -54.62 -19.00
N ASN A 622 50.99 -53.39 -18.69
CA ASN A 622 49.62 -53.02 -18.30
C ASN A 622 48.71 -52.55 -19.46
N GLU A 623 49.03 -52.86 -20.71
CA GLU A 623 48.14 -52.52 -21.85
C GLU A 623 46.77 -53.22 -21.70
N LEU A 624 45.70 -52.61 -22.20
CA LEU A 624 44.33 -53.14 -22.06
C LEU A 624 44.21 -54.64 -22.36
N MET A 625 44.67 -55.10 -23.52
CA MET A 625 44.54 -56.49 -24.00
C MET A 625 45.74 -57.36 -23.59
N ASN A 626 46.28 -57.14 -22.40
CA ASN A 626 47.18 -58.07 -21.72
C ASN A 626 46.35 -59.06 -20.85
N PRO A 627 46.85 -60.26 -20.55
CA PRO A 627 46.13 -61.36 -19.86
C PRO A 627 45.94 -61.12 -18.34
N SER A 628 45.74 -59.88 -17.90
CA SER A 628 45.60 -59.52 -16.49
C SER A 628 45.04 -58.12 -16.25
N VAL A 629 44.27 -57.98 -15.17
CA VAL A 629 43.79 -56.70 -14.67
C VAL A 629 44.85 -55.97 -13.86
N GLU A 630 44.97 -54.67 -14.12
CA GLU A 630 45.84 -53.73 -13.41
C GLU A 630 45.12 -52.40 -13.16
N ALA A 631 45.56 -51.60 -12.18
CA ALA A 631 44.93 -50.34 -11.79
C ALA A 631 44.95 -49.22 -12.86
N SER A 632 45.51 -49.48 -14.05
CA SER A 632 45.45 -48.63 -15.23
C SER A 632 45.70 -49.50 -16.44
N MET A 633 44.74 -49.55 -17.37
CA MET A 633 44.74 -50.43 -18.54
C MET A 633 44.49 -49.61 -19.83
N PRO A 634 45.48 -48.82 -20.30
CA PRO A 634 45.32 -47.99 -21.50
C PRO A 634 45.07 -48.82 -22.76
N LEU A 635 44.07 -48.40 -23.54
CA LEU A 635 43.78 -48.88 -24.89
C LEU A 635 44.82 -48.32 -25.86
N SER A 636 45.86 -49.09 -26.18
CA SER A 636 46.97 -48.59 -26.99
C SER A 636 46.62 -48.45 -28.47
N ALA A 637 47.42 -47.62 -29.16
CA ALA A 637 47.39 -47.52 -30.61
C ALA A 637 47.70 -48.86 -31.32
N VAL A 638 48.35 -49.82 -30.65
CA VAL A 638 48.60 -51.17 -31.20
C VAL A 638 47.29 -51.95 -31.26
N THR A 639 46.52 -51.92 -30.18
CA THR A 639 45.20 -52.56 -30.07
C THR A 639 44.22 -51.96 -31.06
N VAL A 640 44.10 -50.63 -31.11
CA VAL A 640 43.24 -49.94 -32.10
C VAL A 640 43.65 -50.25 -33.54
N ALA A 641 44.95 -50.28 -33.84
CA ALA A 641 45.44 -50.64 -35.17
C ALA A 641 45.17 -52.11 -35.54
N SER A 642 45.10 -53.03 -34.56
CA SER A 642 44.80 -54.45 -34.82
C SER A 642 43.37 -54.67 -35.34
N LEU A 643 42.38 -53.88 -34.88
CA LEU A 643 41.04 -53.84 -35.45
C LEU A 643 41.07 -53.34 -36.90
N ALA A 644 41.92 -52.35 -37.19
CA ALA A 644 42.09 -51.89 -38.56
C ALA A 644 42.77 -52.93 -39.48
N ASP A 645 43.59 -53.84 -38.95
CA ASP A 645 44.11 -54.99 -39.71
C ASP A 645 43.06 -56.10 -39.89
N LEU A 646 42.11 -56.26 -38.94
CA LEU A 646 40.95 -57.15 -39.06
C LEU A 646 39.89 -56.68 -40.08
N GLY A 647 39.87 -55.38 -40.39
CA GLY A 647 39.01 -54.80 -41.44
C GLY A 647 38.11 -53.64 -41.00
N TYR A 648 38.16 -53.24 -39.73
CA TYR A 648 37.44 -52.06 -39.23
C TYR A 648 38.05 -50.75 -39.73
N ALA A 649 37.25 -49.69 -39.79
CA ALA A 649 37.71 -48.31 -39.93
C ALA A 649 37.75 -47.65 -38.55
N VAL A 650 38.95 -47.19 -38.15
CA VAL A 650 39.21 -46.80 -36.75
C VAL A 650 39.76 -45.39 -36.62
N ARG A 651 39.31 -44.66 -35.59
CA ARG A 651 39.85 -43.35 -35.20
C ARG A 651 41.09 -43.52 -34.33
N MET A 652 42.26 -43.54 -34.97
CA MET A 652 43.57 -43.78 -34.34
C MET A 652 43.97 -42.75 -33.27
N ASP A 653 43.43 -41.53 -33.36
CA ASP A 653 43.64 -40.42 -32.42
C ASP A 653 42.93 -40.63 -31.07
N LEU A 654 41.95 -41.54 -31.01
CA LEU A 654 41.28 -41.94 -29.78
C LEU A 654 42.03 -43.02 -28.99
N ALA A 655 43.20 -43.47 -29.43
CA ALA A 655 44.03 -44.39 -28.64
C ALA A 655 44.65 -43.68 -27.42
N ASP A 656 44.72 -44.37 -26.28
CA ASP A 656 45.31 -43.83 -25.06
C ASP A 656 46.82 -43.61 -25.20
N ALA A 657 47.34 -42.65 -24.43
CA ALA A 657 48.76 -42.34 -24.39
C ALA A 657 49.58 -43.49 -23.77
N TYR A 658 50.10 -44.38 -24.64
CA TYR A 658 50.81 -45.59 -24.25
C TYR A 658 52.23 -45.68 -24.85
N ARG A 659 53.14 -46.32 -24.09
CA ARG A 659 54.51 -46.68 -24.49
C ARG A 659 54.87 -48.04 -23.90
N LEU A 660 55.62 -48.85 -24.63
CA LEU A 660 56.11 -50.13 -24.10
C LEU A 660 56.93 -49.92 -22.82
N PRO A 661 56.64 -50.63 -21.71
CA PRO A 661 57.33 -50.42 -20.45
C PRO A 661 58.84 -50.75 -20.51
N ALA A 662 59.65 -49.93 -19.85
CA ALA A 662 61.06 -50.24 -19.66
C ALA A 662 61.23 -51.51 -18.80
N ALA A 663 62.36 -52.23 -18.97
CA ALA A 663 62.61 -53.52 -18.30
C ALA A 663 62.45 -53.51 -16.76
N ALA A 664 62.67 -52.36 -16.10
CA ALA A 664 62.45 -52.19 -14.67
C ALA A 664 60.96 -52.08 -14.28
N ALA A 665 60.12 -51.51 -15.14
CA ALA A 665 58.68 -51.37 -14.89
C ALA A 665 57.95 -52.72 -14.99
N LEU A 666 58.33 -53.56 -15.96
CA LEU A 666 57.78 -54.92 -16.12
C LEU A 666 57.91 -55.79 -14.86
N LEU A 667 58.94 -55.56 -14.04
CA LEU A 667 59.13 -56.24 -12.74
C LEU A 667 58.22 -55.70 -11.62
N ALA A 668 57.74 -54.46 -11.73
CA ALA A 668 56.80 -53.86 -10.78
C ALA A 668 55.35 -54.28 -11.06
N HIS A 669 54.93 -54.28 -12.34
CA HIS A 669 53.59 -54.71 -12.77
C HIS A 669 53.29 -56.17 -12.38
N ARG A 670 54.27 -57.07 -12.52
CA ARG A 670 54.18 -58.48 -12.08
C ARG A 670 53.83 -58.72 -10.59
N ARG A 671 53.81 -57.68 -9.74
CA ARG A 671 53.49 -57.80 -8.30
C ARG A 671 52.12 -57.22 -7.91
N ARG A 672 51.35 -56.66 -8.86
CA ARG A 672 50.11 -55.91 -8.60
C ARG A 672 48.94 -56.27 -9.51
N ALA A 673 49.10 -57.30 -10.33
CA ALA A 673 48.14 -57.67 -11.35
C ALA A 673 47.40 -58.96 -11.01
N ILE A 674 46.11 -59.01 -11.33
CA ILE A 674 45.25 -60.19 -11.18
C ILE A 674 45.19 -60.90 -12.55
N PRO A 675 45.57 -62.18 -12.68
CA PRO A 675 45.42 -62.92 -13.94
C PRO A 675 43.95 -63.02 -14.35
N LEU A 676 43.64 -62.96 -15.65
CA LEU A 676 42.26 -63.03 -16.15
C LEU A 676 41.72 -64.48 -16.37
N GLY A 677 42.57 -65.51 -16.28
CA GLY A 677 42.13 -66.90 -16.28
C GLY A 677 41.96 -67.52 -17.66
N ASP A 678 40.76 -68.04 -17.95
CA ASP A 678 40.34 -68.58 -19.26
C ASP A 678 39.19 -67.72 -19.81
N ASP A 679 39.54 -66.46 -20.05
CA ASP A 679 38.71 -65.32 -20.47
C ASP A 679 38.18 -65.44 -21.92
N VAL A 680 38.78 -66.29 -22.77
CA VAL A 680 38.38 -66.43 -24.19
C VAL A 680 37.75 -67.80 -24.47
N LEU A 681 36.45 -67.90 -24.23
CA LEU A 681 35.69 -69.15 -24.35
C LEU A 681 35.40 -69.56 -25.80
N ARG A 682 36.21 -70.44 -26.36
CA ARG A 682 36.05 -71.00 -27.72
C ARG A 682 34.82 -71.90 -27.81
N ILE A 683 33.85 -71.50 -28.63
CA ILE A 683 32.58 -72.22 -28.88
C ILE A 683 32.32 -72.37 -30.40
N PRO A 684 31.40 -73.25 -30.85
CA PRO A 684 31.01 -73.30 -32.25
C PRO A 684 30.40 -71.97 -32.73
N ILE A 685 30.88 -71.45 -33.86
CA ILE A 685 30.51 -70.13 -34.40
C ILE A 685 29.66 -70.30 -35.66
N GLU A 686 28.51 -69.64 -35.74
CA GLU A 686 27.72 -69.59 -36.97
C GLU A 686 28.29 -68.58 -37.99
N VAL A 687 28.40 -68.97 -39.25
CA VAL A 687 28.75 -68.03 -40.34
C VAL A 687 27.51 -67.78 -41.17
N ARG A 688 27.07 -66.51 -41.30
CA ARG A 688 25.86 -66.12 -42.02
C ARG A 688 26.14 -65.28 -43.26
N ASP A 689 25.41 -65.55 -44.34
CA ASP A 689 25.42 -64.72 -45.55
C ASP A 689 24.63 -63.41 -45.34
N ARG A 690 24.73 -62.49 -46.31
CA ARG A 690 24.00 -61.20 -46.32
C ARG A 690 22.46 -61.31 -46.29
N ASN A 691 21.90 -62.51 -46.36
CA ASN A 691 20.45 -62.76 -46.27
C ASN A 691 20.09 -63.42 -44.92
N GLY A 692 21.03 -63.47 -43.97
CA GLY A 692 20.85 -64.10 -42.66
C GLY A 692 20.90 -65.63 -42.67
N ARG A 693 21.30 -66.27 -43.78
CA ARG A 693 21.34 -67.74 -43.89
C ARG A 693 22.65 -68.29 -43.36
N VAL A 694 22.59 -69.29 -42.49
CA VAL A 694 23.79 -70.04 -42.04
C VAL A 694 24.40 -70.76 -43.24
N VAL A 695 25.63 -70.40 -43.58
CA VAL A 695 26.44 -70.98 -44.67
C VAL A 695 27.58 -71.87 -44.18
N GLY A 696 27.87 -71.84 -42.88
CA GLY A 696 28.83 -72.73 -42.23
C GLY A 696 28.77 -72.61 -40.71
N VAL A 697 29.42 -73.57 -40.03
CA VAL A 697 29.71 -73.51 -38.59
C VAL A 697 31.19 -73.80 -38.43
N ILE A 698 31.91 -72.92 -37.74
CA ILE A 698 33.32 -73.12 -37.38
C ILE A 698 33.34 -73.86 -36.04
N PRO A 699 34.07 -74.99 -35.90
CA PRO A 699 34.23 -75.67 -34.62
C PRO A 699 35.11 -74.84 -33.65
N PRO A 700 34.98 -75.05 -32.33
CA PRO A 700 35.85 -74.43 -31.32
C PRO A 700 37.31 -74.89 -31.41
#